data_AF-A0A2R6X7K5-F1
#
_entry.id   AF-A0A2R6X7K5-F1
#
_cell.length_a   1.000
_cell.length_b   1.000
_cell.length_c   1.000
_cell.angle_alpha   90.00
_cell.angle_beta   90.00
_cell.angle_gamma   90.00
#
_symmetry.space_group_name_H-M   'P 1'
#
loop_
_entity.id
_entity.type
_entity.pdbx_description
1 polymer ?
#
loop_
_entity_poly.entity_id
_entity_poly.type
_entity_poly.pdbx_seq_one_letter_code
_entity_poly.pdbx_strand_id
1 'polypeptide(L)'
;MDESASGPAGLMRRIVQLEKERDELQRDIETLCMQQSGFSGSIDIVSRIQARRAAGFEQELETCKQKLAVVTQENLSLQEELAETYRAKGRVADAFKGAMDKNKELEKEVKFYQTRMAGAFSERDKALMEVEKLHSSETSLVDEVKELHKRLMQANVECSEHEKSYLDLQESIKPVYAANEKLQMVVDKFWLLRQNAREDKDECEDPLNRAQILLEDEVSIWTYGFMVDPKWQEDCKAAEVNLARAEEKFVRAEEISNTLRLQLEEEILNRKQFEERLGLTEAASANFKLQIEDEINARRLAEHNASVYSDHLAKLKTNFQSDLQQLQGQHRMLITDVSAILQDERTQMLLTSEALLSEIEKEKEKEKVETARVETLVELQHEPETSEVEVTSEVRLSSPHLENEPSQVTSTSREEEALRDANVWTNMDDESKKILAQALQEKVEALLLLSQQEERHYLESATKSALESQVTELKQKLAQVTGEKVSALMDLAEQRNEVHYLQERERELAQLLEQHRSTNAGGRLLPATWSESKLQVMPDDSSILPALQDKPVVNHKQPSTATRGYLKTWLRGLDISSSPFKSIAANGNKAVTPPVTISTRPSDDSNNGVARLLVENAALQERVASVQHLAQSAHRLRMILVKVATDLEGEPEPKSIQAAMDVVETVKAEARRLKVALGCSLPVSYQGPLENSPEDLYVVPLTEGLEVSEGQTNVALDSVSLAGIEIAELLLATSELQRSALLCRLDSPHTVKT
;
A
#
# COMPACT_ATOMS: atom_id res chain seq x y z
N MET A 1 -15.63 -14.75 -88.64
CA MET A 1 -14.98 -15.16 -89.91
C MET A 1 -15.78 -16.33 -90.45
N ASP A 2 -15.99 -16.41 -91.76
CA ASP A 2 -16.88 -17.39 -92.38
C ASP A 2 -16.39 -18.84 -92.24
N GLU A 3 -17.30 -19.74 -91.85
CA GLU A 3 -17.11 -21.20 -91.90
C GLU A 3 -17.06 -21.77 -93.33
N SER A 4 -16.95 -20.92 -94.37
CA SER A 4 -16.80 -21.34 -95.76
C SER A 4 -15.34 -21.56 -96.21
N ALA A 5 -14.37 -21.34 -95.32
CA ALA A 5 -12.93 -21.44 -95.61
C ALA A 5 -12.31 -22.85 -95.43
N SER A 6 -13.02 -23.82 -94.83
CA SER A 6 -12.45 -25.12 -94.42
C SER A 6 -12.45 -26.22 -95.52
N GLY A 7 -13.10 -25.98 -96.67
CA GLY A 7 -13.01 -26.89 -97.82
C GLY A 7 -11.77 -26.64 -98.68
N PRO A 8 -11.28 -27.62 -99.47
CA PRO A 8 -10.13 -27.40 -100.36
C PRO A 8 -10.33 -26.25 -101.38
N ALA A 9 -11.58 -25.97 -101.77
CA ALA A 9 -11.92 -24.79 -102.59
C ALA A 9 -11.92 -23.46 -101.80
N GLY A 10 -12.10 -23.49 -100.47
CA GLY A 10 -11.90 -22.34 -99.58
C GLY A 10 -10.42 -22.02 -99.42
N LEU A 11 -9.61 -23.06 -99.17
CA LEU A 11 -8.15 -22.95 -99.12
C LEU A 11 -7.56 -22.48 -100.46
N MET A 12 -7.98 -23.03 -101.60
CA MET A 12 -7.55 -22.51 -102.92
C MET A 12 -7.91 -21.04 -103.11
N ARG A 13 -9.11 -20.59 -102.70
CA ARG A 13 -9.47 -19.16 -102.76
C ARG A 13 -8.60 -18.31 -101.84
N ARG A 14 -8.23 -18.79 -100.64
CA ARG A 14 -7.30 -18.06 -99.75
C ARG A 14 -5.87 -18.07 -100.28
N ILE A 15 -5.42 -19.14 -100.94
CA ILE A 15 -4.12 -19.19 -101.62
C ILE A 15 -4.10 -18.19 -102.76
N VAL A 16 -5.05 -18.24 -103.70
CA VAL A 16 -5.14 -17.26 -104.81
C VAL A 16 -5.26 -15.82 -104.30
N GLN A 17 -5.98 -15.60 -103.20
CA GLN A 17 -6.06 -14.28 -102.56
C GLN A 17 -4.73 -13.86 -101.92
N LEU A 18 -3.98 -14.76 -101.28
CA LEU A 18 -2.65 -14.50 -100.73
C LEU A 18 -1.58 -14.33 -101.83
N GLU A 19 -1.72 -15.03 -102.95
CA GLU A 19 -0.90 -14.85 -104.15
C GLU A 19 -1.18 -13.48 -104.77
N LYS A 20 -2.45 -13.07 -104.84
CA LYS A 20 -2.82 -11.72 -105.26
C LYS A 20 -2.31 -10.65 -104.29
N GLU A 21 -2.47 -10.83 -102.98
CA GLU A 21 -1.92 -9.94 -101.94
C GLU A 21 -0.39 -9.86 -102.03
N ARG A 22 0.29 -10.99 -102.27
CA ARG A 22 1.75 -11.04 -102.55
C ARG A 22 2.09 -10.29 -103.82
N ASP A 23 1.37 -10.48 -104.92
CA ASP A 23 1.67 -9.86 -106.21
C ASP A 23 1.32 -8.36 -106.23
N GLU A 24 0.36 -7.93 -105.41
CA GLU A 24 0.11 -6.52 -105.10
C GLU A 24 1.26 -5.94 -104.26
N LEU A 25 1.61 -6.57 -103.14
CA LEU A 25 2.77 -6.15 -102.32
C LEU A 25 4.09 -6.17 -103.10
N GLN A 26 4.28 -7.12 -104.02
CA GLN A 26 5.48 -7.20 -104.83
C GLN A 26 5.50 -6.09 -105.89
N ARG A 27 4.36 -5.75 -106.52
CA ARG A 27 4.28 -4.55 -107.37
C ARG A 27 4.48 -3.26 -106.59
N ASP A 28 4.00 -3.19 -105.35
CA ASP A 28 4.21 -2.03 -104.47
C ASP A 28 5.68 -1.91 -104.06
N ILE A 29 6.36 -3.04 -103.79
CA ILE A 29 7.81 -3.09 -103.55
C ILE A 29 8.59 -2.74 -104.82
N GLU A 30 8.24 -3.29 -105.98
CA GLU A 30 8.90 -3.01 -107.26
C GLU A 30 8.74 -1.53 -107.65
N THR A 31 7.56 -0.93 -107.45
CA THR A 31 7.34 0.50 -107.67
C THR A 31 8.05 1.37 -106.64
N LEU A 32 8.09 1.01 -105.35
CA LEU A 32 8.92 1.67 -104.33
C LEU A 32 10.42 1.60 -104.66
N CYS A 33 10.91 0.44 -105.11
CA CYS A 33 12.30 0.26 -105.53
C CYS A 33 12.61 1.06 -106.79
N MET A 34 11.69 1.12 -107.77
CA MET A 34 11.84 2.00 -108.94
C MET A 34 11.89 3.48 -108.53
N GLN A 35 11.00 3.93 -107.64
CA GLN A 35 11.01 5.30 -107.08
C GLN A 35 12.31 5.62 -106.33
N GLN A 36 12.89 4.65 -105.61
CA GLN A 36 14.17 4.80 -104.92
C GLN A 36 15.40 4.67 -105.85
N SER A 37 15.27 3.99 -106.99
CA SER A 37 16.41 3.73 -107.91
C SER A 37 16.90 4.97 -108.68
N GLY A 38 16.05 5.99 -108.82
CA GLY A 38 16.39 7.28 -109.44
C GLY A 38 16.55 8.45 -108.45
N PHE A 39 16.41 8.21 -107.14
CA PHE A 39 16.35 9.25 -106.13
C PHE A 39 17.39 8.98 -105.02
N SER A 40 18.18 10.00 -104.63
CA SER A 40 19.22 9.86 -103.60
C SER A 40 18.70 9.49 -102.19
N GLY A 41 17.37 9.44 -102.02
CA GLY A 41 16.68 9.24 -100.75
C GLY A 41 16.76 7.84 -100.12
N SER A 42 17.42 6.85 -100.72
CA SER A 42 17.76 5.60 -100.01
C SER A 42 18.64 5.91 -98.78
N ILE A 43 19.60 6.82 -98.94
CA ILE A 43 20.40 7.37 -97.85
C ILE A 43 19.51 8.12 -96.83
N ASP A 44 18.51 8.89 -97.28
CA ASP A 44 17.58 9.60 -96.38
C ASP A 44 16.65 8.68 -95.59
N ILE A 45 16.27 7.51 -96.14
CA ILE A 45 15.45 6.51 -95.43
C ILE A 45 16.28 5.82 -94.35
N VAL A 46 17.50 5.38 -94.69
CA VAL A 46 18.43 4.78 -93.71
C VAL A 46 18.79 5.79 -92.63
N SER A 47 19.06 7.05 -93.00
CA SER A 47 19.36 8.14 -92.06
C SER A 47 18.17 8.44 -91.15
N ARG A 48 16.93 8.42 -91.65
CA ARG A 48 15.72 8.55 -90.80
C ARG A 48 15.52 7.39 -89.85
N ILE A 49 15.81 6.16 -90.25
CA ILE A 49 15.75 4.98 -89.35
C ILE A 49 16.83 5.08 -88.27
N GLN A 50 18.05 5.49 -88.64
CA GLN A 50 19.15 5.71 -87.70
C GLN A 50 18.84 6.84 -86.72
N ALA A 51 18.35 7.98 -87.20
CA ALA A 51 17.93 9.11 -86.37
C ALA A 51 16.80 8.73 -85.40
N ARG A 52 15.80 7.96 -85.85
CA ARG A 52 14.71 7.47 -84.97
C ARG A 52 15.21 6.50 -83.89
N ARG A 53 16.20 5.66 -84.21
CA ARG A 53 16.87 4.79 -83.21
C ARG A 53 17.72 5.60 -82.23
N ALA A 54 18.47 6.59 -82.73
CA ALA A 54 19.26 7.49 -81.90
C ALA A 54 18.37 8.25 -80.90
N ALA A 55 17.28 8.87 -81.36
CA ALA A 55 16.31 9.55 -80.49
C ALA A 55 15.65 8.59 -79.47
N GLY A 56 15.37 7.33 -79.85
CA GLY A 56 14.90 6.30 -78.93
C GLY A 56 15.92 5.98 -77.83
N PHE A 57 17.19 5.76 -78.20
CA PHE A 57 18.27 5.54 -77.24
C PHE A 57 18.56 6.77 -76.38
N GLU A 58 18.45 7.99 -76.90
CA GLU A 58 18.55 9.23 -76.13
C GLU A 58 17.43 9.33 -75.09
N GLN A 59 16.19 9.00 -75.46
CA GLN A 59 15.06 8.96 -74.53
C GLN A 59 15.22 7.88 -73.46
N GLU A 60 15.68 6.68 -73.81
CA GLU A 60 15.98 5.60 -72.86
C GLU A 60 17.11 6.00 -71.92
N LEU A 61 18.19 6.60 -72.45
CA LEU A 61 19.33 7.09 -71.70
C LEU A 61 18.95 8.22 -70.73
N GLU A 62 18.09 9.16 -71.14
CA GLU A 62 17.57 10.22 -70.27
C GLU A 62 16.64 9.66 -69.20
N THR A 63 15.78 8.70 -69.55
CA THR A 63 14.94 7.95 -68.58
C THR A 63 15.81 7.21 -67.55
N CYS A 64 16.94 6.63 -67.97
CA CYS A 64 17.90 5.99 -67.09
C CYS A 64 18.63 6.99 -66.18
N LYS A 65 19.02 8.18 -66.68
CA LYS A 65 19.58 9.26 -65.84
C LYS A 65 18.59 9.73 -64.79
N GLN A 66 17.32 9.93 -65.17
CA GLN A 66 16.28 10.36 -64.23
C GLN A 66 16.06 9.33 -63.12
N LYS A 67 15.97 8.04 -63.47
CA LYS A 67 15.89 6.94 -62.49
C LYS A 67 17.11 6.88 -61.59
N LEU A 68 18.32 7.07 -62.14
CA LEU A 68 19.55 7.12 -61.36
C LEU A 68 19.54 8.31 -60.37
N ALA A 69 19.11 9.49 -60.82
CA ALA A 69 19.01 10.68 -59.98
C ALA A 69 18.05 10.47 -58.79
N VAL A 70 16.87 9.90 -59.03
CA VAL A 70 15.91 9.53 -57.98
C VAL A 70 16.53 8.55 -56.99
N VAL A 71 17.14 7.46 -57.46
CA VAL A 71 17.80 6.47 -56.59
C VAL A 71 18.97 7.06 -55.81
N THR A 72 19.72 8.02 -56.37
CA THR A 72 20.77 8.74 -55.61
C THR A 72 20.19 9.65 -54.54
N GLN A 73 19.06 10.32 -54.80
CA GLN A 73 18.37 11.15 -53.81
C GLN A 73 17.78 10.30 -52.67
N GLU A 74 17.13 9.17 -53.00
CA GLU A 74 16.63 8.20 -52.02
C GLU A 74 17.75 7.64 -51.14
N ASN A 75 18.92 7.32 -51.71
CA ASN A 75 20.09 6.88 -50.92
C ASN A 75 20.59 7.94 -49.94
N LEU A 76 20.58 9.23 -50.33
CA LEU A 76 20.95 10.32 -49.43
C LEU A 76 19.93 10.48 -48.30
N SER A 77 18.63 10.44 -48.61
CA SER A 77 17.54 10.46 -47.60
C SER A 77 17.68 9.32 -46.59
N LEU A 78 17.94 8.09 -47.07
CA LEU A 78 18.15 6.93 -46.21
C LEU A 78 19.42 7.03 -45.35
N GLN A 79 20.48 7.70 -45.82
CA GLN A 79 21.66 7.99 -45.00
C GLN A 79 21.38 9.02 -43.90
N GLU A 80 20.55 10.03 -44.18
CA GLU A 80 20.11 11.02 -43.19
C GLU A 80 19.22 10.36 -42.13
N GLU A 81 18.21 9.57 -42.52
CA GLU A 81 17.37 8.78 -41.62
C GLU A 81 18.18 7.80 -40.75
N LEU A 82 19.19 7.15 -41.33
CA LEU A 82 20.11 6.28 -40.59
C LEU A 82 20.92 7.08 -39.55
N ALA A 83 21.41 8.27 -39.90
CA ALA A 83 22.08 9.15 -38.93
C ALA A 83 21.12 9.61 -37.82
N GLU A 84 19.87 9.94 -38.16
CA GLU A 84 18.82 10.34 -37.23
C GLU A 84 18.50 9.23 -36.22
N THR A 85 18.35 7.99 -36.70
CA THR A 85 18.08 6.82 -35.84
C THR A 85 19.26 6.50 -34.92
N TYR A 86 20.51 6.68 -35.37
CA TYR A 86 21.68 6.56 -34.48
C TYR A 86 21.72 7.67 -33.41
N ARG A 87 21.38 8.93 -33.75
CA ARG A 87 21.23 10.01 -32.75
C ARG A 87 20.13 9.70 -31.74
N ALA A 88 18.98 9.20 -32.20
CA ALA A 88 17.87 8.79 -31.33
C ALA A 88 18.27 7.64 -30.39
N LYS A 89 18.99 6.63 -30.90
CA LYS A 89 19.54 5.52 -30.10
C LYS A 89 20.47 6.04 -28.99
N GLY A 90 21.32 7.04 -29.27
CA GLY A 90 22.15 7.70 -28.27
C GLY A 90 21.30 8.32 -27.14
N ARG A 91 20.33 9.16 -27.50
CA ARG A 91 19.40 9.79 -26.52
C ARG A 91 18.68 8.77 -25.64
N VAL A 92 18.25 7.64 -26.20
CA VAL A 92 17.61 6.54 -25.44
C VAL A 92 18.59 5.85 -24.48
N ALA A 93 19.84 5.63 -24.90
CA ALA A 93 20.86 5.03 -24.04
C ALA A 93 21.22 5.94 -22.85
N ASP A 94 21.36 7.25 -23.08
CA ASP A 94 21.62 8.22 -22.01
C ASP A 94 20.43 8.36 -21.05
N ALA A 95 19.19 8.39 -21.58
CA ALA A 95 17.98 8.38 -20.76
C ALA A 95 17.85 7.11 -19.90
N PHE A 96 18.16 5.93 -20.47
CA PHE A 96 18.18 4.66 -19.75
C PHE A 96 19.24 4.65 -18.63
N LYS A 97 20.44 5.20 -18.90
CA LYS A 97 21.49 5.36 -17.89
C LYS A 97 21.05 6.30 -16.76
N GLY A 98 20.45 7.44 -17.08
CA GLY A 98 19.90 8.37 -16.08
C GLY A 98 18.80 7.74 -15.22
N ALA A 99 17.92 6.94 -15.83
CA ALA A 99 16.90 6.17 -15.11
C ALA A 99 17.52 5.10 -14.18
N MET A 100 18.53 4.36 -14.64
CA MET A 100 19.31 3.41 -13.84
C MET A 100 19.98 4.07 -12.64
N ASP A 101 20.62 5.23 -12.82
CA ASP A 101 21.30 5.92 -11.74
C ASP A 101 20.30 6.54 -10.73
N LYS A 102 19.13 7.02 -11.21
CA LYS A 102 18.02 7.43 -10.31
C LYS A 102 17.45 6.25 -9.53
N ASN A 103 17.32 5.06 -10.14
CA ASN A 103 16.83 3.87 -9.45
C ASN A 103 17.78 3.44 -8.31
N LYS A 104 19.10 3.49 -8.54
CA LYS A 104 20.11 3.23 -7.49
C LYS A 104 20.00 4.20 -6.31
N GLU A 105 19.61 5.45 -6.53
CA GLU A 105 19.42 6.41 -5.44
C GLU A 105 18.16 6.09 -4.62
N LEU A 106 17.04 5.80 -5.30
CA LEU A 106 15.81 5.34 -4.65
C LEU A 106 16.02 4.05 -3.84
N GLU A 107 16.85 3.11 -4.33
CA GLU A 107 17.24 1.92 -3.57
C GLU A 107 18.01 2.24 -2.27
N LYS A 108 18.79 3.33 -2.23
CA LYS A 108 19.45 3.78 -0.98
C LYS A 108 18.45 4.40 -0.02
N GLU A 109 17.54 5.24 -0.53
CA GLU A 109 16.46 5.84 0.27
C GLU A 109 15.60 4.77 0.92
N VAL A 110 15.16 3.75 0.15
CA VAL A 110 14.39 2.61 0.67
C VAL A 110 15.16 1.88 1.78
N LYS A 111 16.46 1.61 1.61
CA LYS A 111 17.30 0.97 2.65
C LYS A 111 17.46 1.83 3.90
N PHE A 112 17.57 3.16 3.73
CA PHE A 112 17.61 4.11 4.84
C PHE A 112 16.30 4.09 5.64
N TYR A 113 15.15 4.14 4.98
CA TYR A 113 13.84 4.05 5.65
C TYR A 113 13.62 2.69 6.32
N GLN A 114 14.00 1.58 5.68
CA GLN A 114 13.98 0.24 6.30
C GLN A 114 14.82 0.18 7.57
N THR A 115 16.03 0.76 7.56
CA THR A 115 16.91 0.80 8.73
C THR A 115 16.32 1.66 9.85
N ARG A 116 15.72 2.81 9.52
CA ARG A 116 15.01 3.64 10.51
C ARG A 116 13.78 2.96 11.10
N MET A 117 12.99 2.26 10.29
CA MET A 117 11.84 1.48 10.78
C MET A 117 12.27 0.37 11.73
N ALA A 118 13.33 -0.39 11.39
CA ALA A 118 13.90 -1.41 12.26
C ALA A 118 14.41 -0.82 13.59
N GLY A 119 15.06 0.35 13.55
CA GLY A 119 15.47 1.10 14.75
C GLY A 119 14.28 1.45 15.64
N ALA A 120 13.25 2.09 15.08
CA ALA A 120 12.04 2.49 15.81
C ALA A 120 11.26 1.30 16.39
N PHE A 121 11.20 0.17 15.68
CA PHE A 121 10.64 -1.06 16.24
C PHE A 121 11.47 -1.55 17.44
N SER A 122 12.81 -1.57 17.34
CA SER A 122 13.67 -1.99 18.46
C SER A 122 13.57 -1.07 19.69
N GLU A 123 13.26 0.20 19.51
CA GLU A 123 13.03 1.17 20.59
C GLU A 123 11.67 0.94 21.25
N ARG A 124 10.62 0.77 20.44
CA ARG A 124 9.27 0.41 20.90
C ARG A 124 9.26 -0.92 21.66
N ASP A 125 9.99 -1.93 21.18
CA ASP A 125 10.03 -3.26 21.80
C ASP A 125 10.74 -3.23 23.17
N LYS A 126 11.79 -2.39 23.32
CA LYS A 126 12.42 -2.13 24.63
C LYS A 126 11.45 -1.45 25.59
N ALA A 127 10.73 -0.42 25.12
CA ALA A 127 9.74 0.29 25.93
C ALA A 127 8.58 -0.64 26.37
N LEU A 128 8.12 -1.53 25.49
CA LEU A 128 7.11 -2.54 25.81
C LEU A 128 7.59 -3.51 26.90
N MET A 129 8.81 -4.05 26.79
CA MET A 129 9.37 -4.92 27.84
C MET A 129 9.53 -4.19 29.19
N GLU A 130 9.85 -2.89 29.18
CA GLU A 130 9.92 -2.09 30.41
C GLU A 130 8.54 -1.89 31.03
N VAL A 131 7.51 -1.61 30.22
CA VAL A 131 6.11 -1.52 30.66
C VAL A 131 5.60 -2.85 31.20
N GLU A 132 5.87 -3.98 30.54
CA GLU A 132 5.50 -5.32 31.02
C GLU A 132 6.17 -5.65 32.36
N LYS A 133 7.46 -5.29 32.51
CA LYS A 133 8.18 -5.44 33.78
C LYS A 133 7.56 -4.57 34.88
N LEU A 134 7.25 -3.31 34.61
CA LEU A 134 6.59 -2.43 35.57
C LEU A 134 5.21 -2.97 35.96
N HIS A 135 4.42 -3.45 35.00
CA HIS A 135 3.10 -4.04 35.28
C HIS A 135 3.20 -5.35 36.09
N SER A 136 4.24 -6.17 35.89
CA SER A 136 4.51 -7.33 36.74
C SER A 136 4.86 -6.93 38.19
N SER A 137 5.52 -5.79 38.39
CA SER A 137 5.77 -5.26 39.73
C SER A 137 4.53 -4.61 40.36
N GLU A 138 3.72 -3.91 39.56
CA GLU A 138 2.44 -3.32 39.97
C GLU A 138 1.46 -4.39 40.44
N THR A 139 1.27 -5.46 39.66
CA THR A 139 0.40 -6.58 40.03
C THR A 139 0.87 -7.26 41.31
N SER A 140 2.19 -7.47 41.49
CA SER A 140 2.75 -7.97 42.76
C SER A 140 2.50 -7.04 43.95
N LEU A 141 2.59 -5.71 43.76
CA LEU A 141 2.29 -4.73 44.81
C LEU A 141 0.80 -4.67 45.15
N VAL A 142 -0.07 -4.80 44.13
CA VAL A 142 -1.53 -4.89 44.31
C VAL A 142 -1.89 -6.13 45.14
N ASP A 143 -1.20 -7.26 44.95
CA ASP A 143 -1.40 -8.46 45.76
C ASP A 143 -0.82 -8.31 47.19
N GLU A 144 0.33 -7.64 47.38
CA GLU A 144 0.83 -7.25 48.71
C GLU A 144 -0.20 -6.38 49.45
N VAL A 145 -0.81 -5.40 48.77
CA VAL A 145 -1.85 -4.52 49.34
C VAL A 145 -3.13 -5.29 49.69
N LYS A 146 -3.59 -6.25 48.86
CA LYS A 146 -4.75 -7.10 49.19
C LYS A 146 -4.51 -7.91 50.46
N GLU A 147 -3.33 -8.49 50.63
CA GLU A 147 -2.97 -9.29 51.81
C GLU A 147 -2.82 -8.40 53.05
N LEU A 148 -2.20 -7.22 52.94
CA LEU A 148 -2.16 -6.23 54.05
C LEU A 148 -3.57 -5.77 54.45
N HIS A 149 -4.46 -5.51 53.48
CA HIS A 149 -5.85 -5.14 53.75
C HIS A 149 -6.61 -6.26 54.48
N LYS A 150 -6.39 -7.52 54.10
CA LYS A 150 -6.97 -8.69 54.77
C LYS A 150 -6.47 -8.82 56.22
N ARG A 151 -5.18 -8.61 56.48
CA ARG A 151 -4.62 -8.59 57.84
C ARG A 151 -5.19 -7.47 58.69
N LEU A 152 -5.33 -6.27 58.13
CA LEU A 152 -5.97 -5.13 58.79
C LEU A 152 -7.42 -5.46 59.16
N MET A 153 -8.18 -6.09 58.26
CA MET A 153 -9.55 -6.54 58.55
C MET A 153 -9.60 -7.59 59.67
N GLN A 154 -8.65 -8.52 59.72
CA GLN A 154 -8.54 -9.50 60.82
C GLN A 154 -8.23 -8.81 62.15
N ALA A 155 -7.20 -7.97 62.20
CA ALA A 155 -6.84 -7.20 63.40
C ALA A 155 -7.99 -6.29 63.88
N ASN A 156 -8.78 -5.71 62.97
CA ASN A 156 -9.94 -4.90 63.33
C ASN A 156 -11.09 -5.74 63.93
N VAL A 157 -11.27 -6.99 63.49
CA VAL A 157 -12.20 -7.94 64.13
C VAL A 157 -11.71 -8.31 65.52
N GLU A 158 -10.44 -8.67 65.66
CA GLU A 158 -9.79 -9.00 66.95
C GLU A 158 -9.91 -7.83 67.94
N CYS A 159 -9.63 -6.59 67.52
CA CYS A 159 -9.83 -5.38 68.32
C CYS A 159 -11.30 -5.21 68.77
N SER A 160 -12.29 -5.49 67.90
CA SER A 160 -13.71 -5.43 68.27
C SER A 160 -14.13 -6.54 69.24
N GLU A 161 -13.51 -7.71 69.17
CA GLU A 161 -13.71 -8.79 70.14
C GLU A 161 -13.06 -8.45 71.50
N HIS A 162 -11.86 -7.88 71.48
CA HIS A 162 -11.20 -7.37 72.69
C HIS A 162 -12.00 -6.25 73.36
N GLU A 163 -12.54 -5.29 72.59
CA GLU A 163 -13.40 -4.22 73.11
C GLU A 163 -14.66 -4.78 73.81
N LYS A 164 -15.33 -5.77 73.21
CA LYS A 164 -16.46 -6.47 73.84
C LYS A 164 -16.03 -7.16 75.13
N SER A 165 -14.93 -7.91 75.10
CA SER A 165 -14.42 -8.61 76.29
C SER A 165 -14.04 -7.66 77.43
N TYR A 166 -13.57 -6.45 77.10
CA TYR A 166 -13.27 -5.39 78.06
C TYR A 166 -14.56 -4.82 78.68
N LEU A 167 -15.60 -4.57 77.88
CA LEU A 167 -16.91 -4.13 78.36
C LEU A 167 -17.58 -5.19 79.26
N ASP A 168 -17.54 -6.47 78.87
CA ASP A 168 -18.05 -7.59 79.68
C ASP A 168 -17.31 -7.69 81.02
N LEU A 169 -15.98 -7.53 81.02
CA LEU A 169 -15.17 -7.52 82.24
C LEU A 169 -15.49 -6.29 83.11
N GLN A 170 -15.66 -5.12 82.51
CA GLN A 170 -16.05 -3.89 83.21
C GLN A 170 -17.43 -4.04 83.86
N GLU A 171 -18.37 -4.72 83.20
CA GLU A 171 -19.68 -5.04 83.79
C GLU A 171 -19.56 -6.08 84.92
N SER A 172 -18.74 -7.12 84.75
CA SER A 172 -18.48 -8.13 85.79
C SER A 172 -17.78 -7.57 87.05
N ILE A 173 -17.02 -6.49 86.91
CA ILE A 173 -16.30 -5.84 88.03
C ILE A 173 -17.23 -4.95 88.88
N LYS A 174 -18.27 -4.33 88.30
CA LYS A 174 -19.26 -3.50 89.04
C LYS A 174 -19.87 -4.18 90.28
N PRO A 175 -20.40 -5.42 90.22
CA PRO A 175 -20.95 -6.10 91.40
C PRO A 175 -19.87 -6.45 92.44
N VAL A 176 -18.61 -6.64 92.03
CA VAL A 176 -17.49 -6.86 92.96
C VAL A 176 -17.19 -5.59 93.76
N TYR A 177 -17.13 -4.42 93.10
CA TYR A 177 -17.02 -3.14 93.82
C TYR A 177 -18.21 -2.90 94.76
N ALA A 178 -19.45 -3.14 94.30
CA ALA A 178 -20.65 -2.98 95.14
C ALA A 178 -20.73 -4.01 96.30
N ALA A 179 -20.04 -5.15 96.19
CA ALA A 179 -19.85 -6.08 97.31
C ALA A 179 -18.74 -5.59 98.25
N ASN A 180 -17.65 -5.03 97.72
CA ASN A 180 -16.55 -4.48 98.50
C ASN A 180 -16.99 -3.26 99.32
N GLU A 181 -17.81 -2.36 98.76
CA GLU A 181 -18.45 -1.27 99.52
C GLU A 181 -19.26 -1.79 100.71
N LYS A 182 -20.03 -2.88 100.54
CA LYS A 182 -20.78 -3.50 101.64
C LYS A 182 -19.87 -4.11 102.70
N LEU A 183 -18.76 -4.73 102.29
CA LEU A 183 -17.75 -5.25 103.22
C LEU A 183 -17.06 -4.11 103.97
N GLN A 184 -16.72 -3.02 103.30
CA GLN A 184 -16.20 -1.79 103.92
C GLN A 184 -17.19 -1.21 104.94
N MET A 185 -18.49 -1.13 104.62
CA MET A 185 -19.52 -0.72 105.60
C MET A 185 -19.61 -1.67 106.82
N VAL A 186 -19.28 -2.96 106.66
CA VAL A 186 -19.22 -3.91 107.77
C VAL A 186 -17.96 -3.67 108.61
N VAL A 187 -16.80 -3.52 107.98
CA VAL A 187 -15.53 -3.16 108.63
C VAL A 187 -15.68 -1.86 109.42
N ASP A 188 -16.26 -0.81 108.82
CA ASP A 188 -16.49 0.48 109.47
C ASP A 188 -17.43 0.38 110.68
N LYS A 189 -18.45 -0.50 110.62
CA LYS A 189 -19.33 -0.77 111.78
C LYS A 189 -18.59 -1.49 112.91
N PHE A 190 -17.77 -2.49 112.60
CA PHE A 190 -16.94 -3.15 113.61
C PHE A 190 -15.89 -2.17 114.17
N TRP A 191 -15.28 -1.32 113.33
CA TRP A 191 -14.36 -0.27 113.78
C TRP A 191 -15.03 0.71 114.75
N LEU A 192 -16.26 1.16 114.45
CA LEU A 192 -17.04 2.00 115.36
C LEU A 192 -17.40 1.28 116.67
N LEU A 193 -17.76 -0.01 116.62
CA LEU A 193 -18.01 -0.81 117.83
C LEU A 193 -16.76 -0.93 118.71
N ARG A 194 -15.59 -1.17 118.09
CA ARG A 194 -14.28 -1.20 118.77
C ARG A 194 -13.97 0.14 119.43
N GLN A 195 -14.12 1.24 118.70
CA GLN A 195 -13.82 2.59 119.18
C GLN A 195 -14.80 3.05 120.28
N ASN A 196 -16.01 2.51 120.33
CA ASN A 196 -16.96 2.73 121.42
C ASN A 196 -16.68 1.84 122.67
N ALA A 197 -15.88 0.78 122.53
CA ALA A 197 -15.55 -0.16 123.61
C ALA A 197 -14.19 0.13 124.28
N ARG A 198 -13.33 0.97 123.68
CA ARG A 198 -12.07 1.45 124.26
C ARG A 198 -12.17 2.94 124.60
N GLU A 199 -11.44 3.40 125.62
CA GLU A 199 -11.33 4.83 125.95
C GLU A 199 -10.36 5.57 125.01
N ASP A 200 -9.34 4.87 124.51
CA ASP A 200 -8.38 5.39 123.53
C ASP A 200 -8.91 5.25 122.09
N LYS A 201 -8.77 6.32 121.31
CA LYS A 201 -9.21 6.39 119.91
C LYS A 201 -8.04 6.28 118.95
N ASP A 202 -7.92 5.12 118.31
CA ASP A 202 -7.04 4.95 117.15
C ASP A 202 -7.63 5.69 115.93
N GLU A 203 -6.81 6.52 115.26
CA GLU A 203 -7.13 7.14 113.97
C GLU A 203 -6.48 6.32 112.84
N CYS A 204 -7.31 5.61 112.07
CA CYS A 204 -6.89 4.88 110.87
C CYS A 204 -7.87 5.21 109.74
N GLU A 205 -7.39 5.75 108.63
CA GLU A 205 -8.25 6.18 107.50
C GLU A 205 -8.51 5.07 106.48
N ASP A 206 -7.55 4.16 106.27
CA ASP A 206 -7.62 3.10 105.26
C ASP A 206 -8.48 1.90 105.73
N PRO A 207 -9.56 1.55 105.01
CA PRO A 207 -10.40 0.39 105.34
C PRO A 207 -9.67 -0.95 105.40
N LEU A 208 -8.61 -1.15 104.60
CA LEU A 208 -7.87 -2.41 104.60
C LEU A 208 -7.07 -2.57 105.89
N ASN A 209 -6.40 -1.49 106.31
CA ASN A 209 -5.72 -1.43 107.60
C ASN A 209 -6.69 -1.53 108.78
N ARG A 210 -7.88 -0.89 108.73
CA ARG A 210 -8.94 -1.12 109.74
C ARG A 210 -9.31 -2.60 109.85
N ALA A 211 -9.53 -3.27 108.72
CA ALA A 211 -9.87 -4.69 108.69
C ALA A 211 -8.75 -5.57 109.27
N GLN A 212 -7.50 -5.30 108.92
CA GLN A 212 -6.34 -6.02 109.46
C GLN A 212 -6.20 -5.81 110.98
N ILE A 213 -6.29 -4.56 111.46
CA ILE A 213 -6.18 -4.23 112.89
C ILE A 213 -7.35 -4.85 113.70
N LEU A 214 -8.55 -5.01 113.10
CA LEU A 214 -9.68 -5.74 113.69
C LEU A 214 -9.45 -7.26 113.75
N LEU A 215 -8.75 -7.84 112.77
CA LEU A 215 -8.38 -9.26 112.77
C LEU A 215 -7.24 -9.57 113.76
N GLU A 216 -6.43 -8.56 114.10
CA GLU A 216 -5.33 -8.65 115.08
C GLU A 216 -5.77 -8.35 116.53
N ASP A 217 -7.05 -8.04 116.80
CA ASP A 217 -7.58 -7.89 118.17
C ASP A 217 -7.56 -9.23 118.93
N GLU A 218 -7.23 -9.17 120.23
CA GLU A 218 -7.44 -10.31 121.11
C GLU A 218 -8.93 -10.71 121.18
N VAL A 219 -9.20 -12.01 121.08
CA VAL A 219 -10.56 -12.58 121.05
C VAL A 219 -11.41 -12.15 122.26
N SER A 220 -10.77 -11.88 123.41
CA SER A 220 -11.36 -11.36 124.65
C SER A 220 -12.10 -10.02 124.49
N ILE A 221 -11.72 -9.20 123.49
CA ILE A 221 -12.33 -7.91 123.18
C ILE A 221 -13.68 -8.09 122.48
N TRP A 222 -13.84 -9.21 121.75
CA TRP A 222 -14.99 -9.50 120.88
C TRP A 222 -15.92 -10.60 121.42
N THR A 223 -15.67 -11.13 122.63
CA THR A 223 -16.51 -12.20 123.19
C THR A 223 -17.89 -11.72 123.63
N TYR A 224 -18.91 -12.04 122.83
CA TYR A 224 -20.27 -12.31 123.33
C TYR A 224 -20.66 -13.76 123.01
N GLY A 225 -20.38 -14.67 123.96
CA GLY A 225 -20.86 -16.06 123.93
C GLY A 225 -20.20 -16.97 122.89
N PHE A 226 -19.37 -17.91 123.35
CA PHE A 226 -18.79 -18.98 122.52
C PHE A 226 -19.86 -19.82 121.79
N MET A 227 -19.95 -19.68 120.47
CA MET A 227 -20.29 -20.78 119.55
C MET A 227 -19.51 -20.58 118.24
N VAL A 228 -18.58 -21.49 117.93
CA VAL A 228 -17.96 -21.55 116.60
C VAL A 228 -18.99 -22.12 115.63
N ASP A 229 -19.58 -21.25 114.81
CA ASP A 229 -20.45 -21.66 113.71
C ASP A 229 -19.61 -22.35 112.62
N PRO A 230 -19.88 -23.63 112.27
CA PRO A 230 -19.16 -24.33 111.20
C PRO A 230 -19.08 -23.57 109.87
N LYS A 231 -20.06 -22.69 109.63
CA LYS A 231 -20.15 -21.86 108.44
C LYS A 231 -18.96 -20.93 108.24
N TRP A 232 -18.40 -20.34 109.30
CA TRP A 232 -17.24 -19.45 109.19
C TRP A 232 -16.00 -20.18 108.67
N GLN A 233 -15.82 -21.44 109.07
CA GLN A 233 -14.71 -22.28 108.62
C GLN A 233 -14.88 -22.75 107.16
N GLU A 234 -16.10 -22.74 106.64
CA GLU A 234 -16.44 -22.98 105.24
C GLU A 234 -16.25 -21.70 104.40
N ASP A 235 -16.64 -20.54 104.92
CA ASP A 235 -16.40 -19.22 104.31
C ASP A 235 -14.89 -18.90 104.20
N CYS A 236 -14.06 -19.24 105.20
CA CYS A 236 -12.60 -19.11 105.11
C CYS A 236 -11.99 -19.98 103.98
N LYS A 237 -12.45 -21.23 103.83
CA LYS A 237 -12.01 -22.10 102.72
C LYS A 237 -12.49 -21.58 101.36
N ALA A 238 -13.69 -21.00 101.31
CA ALA A 238 -14.18 -20.32 100.11
C ALA A 238 -13.31 -19.09 99.75
N ALA A 239 -12.83 -18.34 100.76
CA ALA A 239 -11.90 -17.23 100.55
C ALA A 239 -10.54 -17.70 100.01
N GLU A 240 -9.95 -18.77 100.54
CA GLU A 240 -8.70 -19.38 100.03
C GLU A 240 -8.84 -19.80 98.55
N VAL A 241 -9.95 -20.46 98.19
CA VAL A 241 -10.25 -20.85 96.79
C VAL A 241 -10.43 -19.63 95.88
N ASN A 242 -11.03 -18.55 96.39
CA ASN A 242 -11.18 -17.30 95.63
C ASN A 242 -9.85 -16.55 95.46
N LEU A 243 -8.93 -16.62 96.43
CA LEU A 243 -7.58 -16.07 96.34
C LEU A 243 -6.77 -16.79 95.25
N ALA A 244 -6.74 -18.13 95.27
CA ALA A 244 -6.07 -18.91 94.23
C ALA A 244 -6.63 -18.63 92.82
N ARG A 245 -7.95 -18.42 92.70
CA ARG A 245 -8.60 -18.00 91.45
C ARG A 245 -8.26 -16.55 91.04
N ALA A 246 -7.90 -15.68 91.98
CA ALA A 246 -7.44 -14.32 91.69
C ALA A 246 -5.98 -14.32 91.22
N GLU A 247 -5.11 -15.12 91.84
CA GLU A 247 -3.72 -15.33 91.41
C GLU A 247 -3.66 -15.90 89.98
N GLU A 248 -4.49 -16.90 89.66
CA GLU A 248 -4.58 -17.46 88.31
C GLU A 248 -5.00 -16.40 87.27
N LYS A 249 -5.92 -15.49 87.62
CA LYS A 249 -6.32 -14.38 86.76
C LYS A 249 -5.22 -13.34 86.59
N PHE A 250 -4.41 -13.09 87.61
CA PHE A 250 -3.29 -12.17 87.54
C PHE A 250 -2.21 -12.68 86.57
N VAL A 251 -1.85 -13.97 86.66
CA VAL A 251 -0.90 -14.61 85.73
C VAL A 251 -1.40 -14.52 84.29
N ARG A 252 -2.68 -14.83 84.01
CA ARG A 252 -3.24 -14.67 82.66
C ARG A 252 -3.24 -13.21 82.17
N ALA A 253 -3.46 -12.24 83.05
CA ALA A 253 -3.39 -10.82 82.70
C ALA A 253 -1.94 -10.40 82.34
N GLU A 254 -0.94 -10.95 83.03
CA GLU A 254 0.47 -10.74 82.74
C GLU A 254 0.91 -11.42 81.42
N GLU A 255 0.40 -12.61 81.12
CA GLU A 255 0.58 -13.29 79.82
C GLU A 255 0.00 -12.46 78.66
N ILE A 256 -1.23 -11.95 78.82
CA ILE A 256 -1.88 -11.06 77.83
C ILE A 256 -1.07 -9.76 77.68
N SER A 257 -0.63 -9.16 78.78
CA SER A 257 0.19 -7.93 78.75
C SER A 257 1.52 -8.12 78.02
N ASN A 258 2.21 -9.25 78.25
CA ASN A 258 3.44 -9.58 77.52
C ASN A 258 3.17 -9.84 76.02
N THR A 259 2.04 -10.47 75.68
CA THR A 259 1.65 -10.71 74.27
C THR A 259 1.39 -9.39 73.54
N LEU A 260 0.62 -8.47 74.15
CA LEU A 260 0.37 -7.13 73.62
C LEU A 260 1.67 -6.31 73.48
N ARG A 261 2.64 -6.47 74.40
CA ARG A 261 3.94 -5.80 74.28
C ARG A 261 4.71 -6.27 73.04
N LEU A 262 4.73 -7.58 72.78
CA LEU A 262 5.40 -8.14 71.60
C LEU A 262 4.74 -7.70 70.29
N GLN A 263 3.41 -7.68 70.22
CA GLN A 263 2.67 -7.14 69.07
C GLN A 263 2.97 -5.66 68.82
N LEU A 264 3.08 -4.84 69.89
CA LEU A 264 3.46 -3.44 69.78
C LEU A 264 4.91 -3.25 69.29
N GLU A 265 5.84 -4.09 69.75
CA GLU A 265 7.23 -4.09 69.28
C GLU A 265 7.33 -4.48 67.79
N GLU A 266 6.52 -5.44 67.32
CA GLU A 266 6.41 -5.84 65.91
C GLU A 266 5.83 -4.71 65.04
N GLU A 267 4.73 -4.07 65.46
CA GLU A 267 4.14 -2.93 64.76
C GLU A 267 5.11 -1.73 64.66
N ILE A 268 5.88 -1.46 65.72
CA ILE A 268 6.94 -0.42 65.70
C ILE A 268 8.04 -0.77 64.69
N LEU A 269 8.39 -2.05 64.53
CA LEU A 269 9.38 -2.49 63.54
C LEU A 269 8.84 -2.39 62.11
N ASN A 270 7.61 -2.86 61.88
CA ASN A 270 6.92 -2.77 60.59
C ASN A 270 6.76 -1.31 60.13
N ARG A 271 6.39 -0.41 61.05
CA ARG A 271 6.29 1.03 60.79
C ARG A 271 7.63 1.65 60.38
N LYS A 272 8.74 1.28 61.03
CA LYS A 272 10.09 1.76 60.65
C LYS A 272 10.48 1.29 59.25
N GLN A 273 10.22 0.02 58.91
CA GLN A 273 10.47 -0.50 57.56
C GLN A 273 9.60 0.19 56.50
N PHE A 274 8.36 0.53 56.84
CA PHE A 274 7.49 1.30 55.96
C PHE A 274 7.99 2.74 55.75
N GLU A 275 8.42 3.42 56.83
CA GLU A 275 9.03 4.76 56.75
C GLU A 275 10.34 4.75 55.91
N GLU A 276 11.15 3.69 55.99
CA GLU A 276 12.33 3.49 55.14
C GLU A 276 11.96 3.25 53.66
N ARG A 277 10.97 2.37 53.38
CA ARG A 277 10.43 2.18 52.02
C ARG A 277 9.88 3.50 51.44
N LEU A 278 9.20 4.31 52.25
CA LEU A 278 8.67 5.61 51.84
C LEU A 278 9.80 6.58 51.47
N GLY A 279 10.85 6.69 52.30
CA GLY A 279 12.00 7.54 52.01
C GLY A 279 12.72 7.16 50.69
N LEU A 280 12.78 5.86 50.38
CA LEU A 280 13.32 5.39 49.09
C LEU A 280 12.44 5.76 47.89
N THR A 281 11.11 5.70 48.01
CA THR A 281 10.20 6.12 46.93
C THR A 281 10.17 7.63 46.74
N GLU A 282 10.31 8.42 47.82
CA GLU A 282 10.48 9.87 47.74
C GLU A 282 11.79 10.26 47.05
N ALA A 283 12.90 9.58 47.37
CA ALA A 283 14.19 9.78 46.69
C ALA A 283 14.13 9.40 45.20
N ALA A 284 13.44 8.30 44.85
CA ALA A 284 13.20 7.93 43.45
C ALA A 284 12.35 8.99 42.72
N SER A 285 11.29 9.50 43.35
CA SER A 285 10.44 10.58 42.83
C SER A 285 11.22 11.89 42.60
N ALA A 286 12.15 12.24 43.51
CA ALA A 286 13.04 13.37 43.34
C ALA A 286 13.99 13.21 42.14
N ASN A 287 14.57 12.01 41.95
CA ASN A 287 15.41 11.71 40.80
C ASN A 287 14.65 11.78 39.47
N PHE A 288 13.41 11.26 39.41
CA PHE A 288 12.56 11.39 38.22
C PHE A 288 12.24 12.85 37.89
N LYS A 289 12.00 13.71 38.90
CA LYS A 289 11.78 15.15 38.67
C LYS A 289 13.01 15.83 38.06
N LEU A 290 14.21 15.52 38.56
CA LEU A 290 15.46 16.04 37.99
C LEU A 290 15.65 15.59 36.54
N GLN A 291 15.42 14.31 36.25
CA GLN A 291 15.51 13.76 34.88
C GLN A 291 14.53 14.44 33.92
N ILE A 292 13.28 14.71 34.35
CA ILE A 292 12.29 15.45 33.55
C ILE A 292 12.76 16.89 33.30
N GLU A 293 13.33 17.56 34.30
CA GLU A 293 13.80 18.95 34.16
C GLU A 293 15.03 19.05 33.23
N ASP A 294 15.96 18.10 33.31
CA ASP A 294 17.07 17.97 32.36
C ASP A 294 16.57 17.73 30.92
N GLU A 295 15.57 16.87 30.73
CA GLU A 295 14.99 16.62 29.40
C GLU A 295 14.26 17.85 28.84
N ILE A 296 13.52 18.59 29.67
CA ILE A 296 12.89 19.86 29.29
C ILE A 296 13.95 20.88 28.86
N ASN A 297 15.07 20.97 29.58
CA ASN A 297 16.16 21.90 29.25
C ASN A 297 16.88 21.48 27.95
N ALA A 298 17.07 20.17 27.71
CA ALA A 298 17.59 19.66 26.45
C ALA A 298 16.66 19.98 25.27
N ARG A 299 15.34 19.82 25.42
CA ARG A 299 14.34 20.19 24.40
C ARG A 299 14.38 21.70 24.09
N ARG A 300 14.39 22.56 25.12
CA ARG A 300 14.52 24.03 24.94
C ARG A 300 15.78 24.43 24.17
N LEU A 301 16.91 23.76 24.43
CA LEU A 301 18.16 24.01 23.70
C LEU A 301 18.06 23.57 22.23
N ALA A 302 17.42 22.43 21.96
CA ALA A 302 17.17 21.95 20.60
C ALA A 302 16.22 22.90 19.82
N GLU A 303 15.15 23.38 20.46
CA GLU A 303 14.22 24.37 19.90
C GLU A 303 14.93 25.69 19.57
N HIS A 304 15.77 26.19 20.48
CA HIS A 304 16.56 27.40 20.24
C HIS A 304 17.50 27.23 19.03
N ASN A 305 18.22 26.11 18.95
CA ASN A 305 19.09 25.81 17.82
C ASN A 305 18.30 25.70 16.50
N ALA A 306 17.14 25.03 16.51
CA ALA A 306 16.26 24.92 15.34
C ALA A 306 15.76 26.30 14.86
N SER A 307 15.39 27.18 15.79
CA SER A 307 15.02 28.58 15.49
C SER A 307 16.18 29.33 14.83
N VAL A 308 17.39 29.23 15.39
CA VAL A 308 18.60 29.86 14.81
C VAL A 308 18.89 29.34 13.40
N TYR A 309 18.75 28.04 13.12
CA TYR A 309 18.92 27.50 11.76
C TYR A 309 17.82 27.98 10.80
N SER A 310 16.57 28.08 11.27
CA SER A 310 15.45 28.62 10.50
C SER A 310 15.70 30.07 10.09
N ASP A 311 16.16 30.92 11.01
CA ASP A 311 16.50 32.32 10.75
C ASP A 311 17.65 32.47 9.74
N HIS A 312 18.65 31.59 9.80
CA HIS A 312 19.74 31.59 8.81
C HIS A 312 19.25 31.17 7.41
N LEU A 313 18.38 30.15 7.33
CA LEU A 313 17.75 29.74 6.07
C LEU A 313 16.84 30.84 5.48
N ALA A 314 16.08 31.54 6.33
CA ALA A 314 15.26 32.67 5.93
C ALA A 314 16.10 33.81 5.33
N LYS A 315 17.18 34.21 6.02
CA LYS A 315 18.14 35.22 5.53
C LYS A 315 18.81 34.81 4.22
N LEU A 316 19.21 33.55 4.10
CA LEU A 316 19.82 33.02 2.87
C LEU A 316 18.82 33.06 1.70
N LYS A 317 17.56 32.70 1.95
CA LYS A 317 16.47 32.79 0.97
C LYS A 317 16.20 34.22 0.52
N THR A 318 16.15 35.20 1.44
CA THR A 318 15.95 36.61 1.08
C THR A 318 17.11 37.15 0.25
N ASN A 319 18.35 36.75 0.56
CA ASN A 319 19.52 37.14 -0.24
C ASN A 319 19.42 36.59 -1.67
N PHE A 320 19.17 35.28 -1.82
CA PHE A 320 18.99 34.68 -3.16
C PHE A 320 17.83 35.30 -3.95
N GLN A 321 16.73 35.70 -3.28
CA GLN A 321 15.63 36.40 -3.94
C GLN A 321 16.03 37.82 -4.41
N SER A 322 16.81 38.55 -3.60
CA SER A 322 17.38 39.85 -3.97
C SER A 322 18.32 39.73 -5.18
N ASP A 323 19.25 38.78 -5.15
CA ASP A 323 20.20 38.54 -6.24
C ASP A 323 19.47 38.17 -7.55
N LEU A 324 18.43 37.33 -7.46
CA LEU A 324 17.60 36.96 -8.61
C LEU A 324 16.85 38.17 -9.20
N GLN A 325 16.28 39.04 -8.36
CA GLN A 325 15.62 40.28 -8.79
C GLN A 325 16.62 41.24 -9.45
N GLN A 326 17.83 41.38 -8.91
CA GLN A 326 18.89 42.18 -9.51
C GLN A 326 19.29 41.65 -10.90
N LEU A 327 19.48 40.33 -11.04
CA LEU A 327 19.81 39.70 -12.32
C LEU A 327 18.69 39.87 -13.36
N GLN A 328 17.43 39.73 -12.94
CA GLN A 328 16.26 40.00 -13.79
C GLN A 328 16.18 41.47 -14.23
N GLY A 329 16.53 42.42 -13.34
CA GLY A 329 16.65 43.84 -13.66
C GLY A 329 17.73 44.11 -14.72
N GLN A 330 18.92 43.53 -14.54
CA GLN A 330 20.02 43.61 -15.51
C GLN A 330 19.63 43.04 -16.87
N HIS A 331 18.97 41.87 -16.90
CA HIS A 331 18.51 41.27 -18.15
C HIS A 331 17.45 42.13 -18.85
N ARG A 332 16.53 42.75 -18.08
CA ARG A 332 15.53 43.68 -18.64
C ARG A 332 16.19 44.91 -19.28
N MET A 333 17.22 45.48 -18.64
CA MET A 333 18.01 46.59 -19.19
C MET A 333 18.72 46.19 -20.50
N LEU A 334 19.37 45.02 -20.52
CA LEU A 334 20.00 44.50 -21.75
C LEU A 334 18.99 44.31 -22.89
N ILE A 335 17.78 43.83 -22.60
CA ILE A 335 16.71 43.69 -23.60
C ILE A 335 16.27 45.07 -24.12
N THR A 336 16.14 46.08 -23.26
CA THR A 336 15.77 47.44 -23.71
C THR A 336 16.87 48.08 -24.55
N ASP A 337 18.13 47.91 -24.17
CA ASP A 337 19.28 48.48 -24.89
C ASP A 337 19.43 47.85 -26.28
N VAL A 338 19.33 46.51 -26.37
CA VAL A 338 19.33 45.79 -27.67
C VAL A 338 18.11 46.18 -28.51
N SER A 339 16.94 46.35 -27.90
CA SER A 339 15.73 46.77 -28.63
C SER A 339 15.86 48.19 -29.19
N ALA A 340 16.51 49.10 -28.46
CA ALA A 340 16.79 50.45 -28.94
C ALA A 340 17.77 50.45 -30.12
N ILE A 341 18.86 49.68 -30.02
CA ILE A 341 19.83 49.51 -31.12
C ILE A 341 19.15 48.97 -32.38
N LEU A 342 18.30 47.94 -32.26
CA LEU A 342 17.55 47.37 -33.39
C LEU A 342 16.51 48.35 -33.98
N GLN A 343 15.96 49.26 -33.17
CA GLN A 343 15.09 50.34 -33.67
C GLN A 343 15.88 51.40 -34.43
N ASP A 344 17.05 51.79 -33.92
CA ASP A 344 17.95 52.74 -34.59
C ASP A 344 18.46 52.15 -35.93
N GLU A 345 18.92 50.90 -35.96
CA GLU A 345 19.31 50.21 -37.20
C GLU A 345 18.14 50.12 -38.19
N ARG A 346 16.92 49.82 -37.72
CA ARG A 346 15.72 49.79 -38.57
C ARG A 346 15.38 51.16 -39.15
N THR A 347 15.47 52.23 -38.37
CA THR A 347 15.20 53.60 -38.89
C THR A 347 16.28 54.05 -39.87
N GLN A 348 17.55 53.73 -39.63
CA GLN A 348 18.62 53.94 -40.61
C GLN A 348 18.38 53.17 -41.91
N MET A 349 18.02 51.89 -41.84
CA MET A 349 17.67 51.10 -43.04
C MET A 349 16.51 51.73 -43.81
N LEU A 350 15.45 52.17 -43.13
CA LEU A 350 14.32 52.85 -43.79
C LEU A 350 14.78 54.12 -44.52
N LEU A 351 15.53 55.00 -43.85
CA LEU A 351 16.07 56.23 -44.45
C LEU A 351 16.96 55.95 -45.67
N THR A 352 17.82 54.92 -45.60
CA THR A 352 18.64 54.53 -46.77
C THR A 352 17.81 53.95 -47.91
N SER A 353 16.75 53.18 -47.61
CA SER A 353 15.84 52.64 -48.64
C SER A 353 15.02 53.73 -49.32
N GLU A 354 14.57 54.74 -48.57
CA GLU A 354 13.84 55.91 -49.10
C GLU A 354 14.76 56.79 -49.97
N ALA A 355 16.01 56.98 -49.57
CA ALA A 355 17.02 57.67 -50.39
C ALA A 355 17.32 56.93 -51.71
N LEU A 356 17.44 55.59 -51.67
CA LEU A 356 17.63 54.77 -52.87
C LEU A 356 16.41 54.80 -53.79
N LEU A 357 15.19 54.76 -53.24
CA LEU A 357 13.96 54.89 -54.03
C LEU A 357 13.89 56.27 -54.72
N SER A 358 14.22 57.35 -54.02
CA SER A 358 14.29 58.70 -54.61
C SER A 358 15.31 58.78 -55.76
N GLU A 359 16.45 58.09 -55.66
CA GLU A 359 17.44 58.07 -56.75
C GLU A 359 16.98 57.20 -57.94
N ILE A 360 16.31 56.07 -57.68
CA ILE A 360 15.68 55.24 -58.73
C ILE A 360 14.57 56.02 -59.46
N GLU A 361 13.79 56.85 -58.75
CA GLU A 361 12.78 57.71 -59.36
C GLU A 361 13.41 58.79 -60.24
N LYS A 362 14.52 59.41 -59.82
CA LYS A 362 15.28 60.35 -60.67
C LYS A 362 15.85 59.68 -61.91
N GLU A 363 16.41 58.47 -61.79
CA GLU A 363 16.92 57.73 -62.95
C GLU A 363 15.79 57.33 -63.91
N LYS A 364 14.64 56.87 -63.41
CA LYS A 364 13.45 56.63 -64.24
C LYS A 364 12.97 57.90 -64.96
N GLU A 365 13.05 59.07 -64.31
CA GLU A 365 12.64 60.32 -64.95
C GLU A 365 13.66 60.78 -66.01
N LYS A 366 14.96 60.54 -65.81
CA LYS A 366 15.97 60.71 -66.87
C LYS A 366 15.73 59.74 -68.03
N GLU A 367 15.43 58.48 -67.74
CA GLU A 367 15.15 57.45 -68.75
C GLU A 367 13.92 57.83 -69.59
N LYS A 368 12.84 58.33 -68.97
CA LYS A 368 11.67 58.89 -69.69
C LYS A 368 12.02 60.08 -70.59
N VAL A 369 12.88 60.98 -70.11
CA VAL A 369 13.33 62.14 -70.92
C VAL A 369 14.15 61.66 -72.11
N GLU A 370 14.99 60.63 -71.94
CA GLU A 370 15.76 60.04 -73.04
C GLU A 370 14.86 59.26 -74.02
N THR A 371 13.84 58.53 -73.56
CA THR A 371 12.86 57.88 -74.46
C THR A 371 12.03 58.89 -75.23
N ALA A 372 11.54 59.97 -74.60
CA ALA A 372 10.84 61.05 -75.30
C ALA A 372 11.72 61.76 -76.34
N ARG A 373 13.04 61.78 -76.11
CA ARG A 373 14.06 62.31 -77.04
C ARG A 373 14.34 61.36 -78.21
N VAL A 374 14.12 60.06 -78.04
CA VAL A 374 14.17 59.05 -79.11
C VAL A 374 12.86 59.07 -79.92
N GLU A 375 11.69 59.18 -79.27
CA GLU A 375 10.40 59.30 -79.96
C GLU A 375 10.33 60.55 -80.85
N THR A 376 10.82 61.70 -80.36
CA THR A 376 10.92 62.93 -81.17
C THR A 376 11.94 62.88 -82.32
N LEU A 377 12.74 61.81 -82.44
CA LEU A 377 13.66 61.57 -83.55
C LEU A 377 13.12 60.57 -84.60
N VAL A 378 11.98 59.92 -84.35
CA VAL A 378 11.40 58.89 -85.23
C VAL A 378 10.26 59.43 -86.11
N GLU A 379 9.67 60.59 -85.78
CA GLU A 379 8.46 61.11 -86.42
C GLU A 379 8.71 61.96 -87.70
N LEU A 380 9.56 61.46 -88.60
CA LEU A 380 9.76 62.00 -89.96
C LEU A 380 9.85 60.91 -91.04
N GLN A 381 8.78 60.13 -91.26
CA GLN A 381 8.34 59.65 -92.60
C GLN A 381 7.09 58.72 -92.54
N HIS A 382 5.98 59.21 -93.10
CA HIS A 382 4.84 58.50 -93.76
C HIS A 382 4.16 57.25 -93.13
N GLU A 383 2.87 57.44 -92.84
CA GLU A 383 1.68 56.61 -93.20
C GLU A 383 1.81 55.28 -93.98
N PRO A 384 0.78 54.39 -93.95
CA PRO A 384 -0.19 54.09 -92.87
C PRO A 384 -0.51 52.55 -92.78
N GLU A 385 -1.64 52.22 -92.14
CA GLU A 385 -2.54 51.06 -92.40
C GLU A 385 -2.45 49.71 -91.61
N THR A 386 -3.64 49.34 -91.10
CA THR A 386 -4.25 48.00 -90.85
C THR A 386 -4.15 47.26 -89.50
N SER A 387 -5.35 47.01 -88.92
CA SER A 387 -5.87 45.82 -88.19
C SER A 387 -5.03 45.10 -87.12
N GLU A 388 -5.54 44.53 -86.02
CA GLU A 388 -6.82 44.36 -85.30
C GLU A 388 -6.45 43.40 -84.10
N VAL A 389 -7.42 43.06 -83.23
CA VAL A 389 -7.49 41.83 -82.38
C VAL A 389 -6.86 41.83 -80.95
N GLU A 390 -7.73 41.51 -79.98
CA GLU A 390 -7.57 40.95 -78.61
C GLU A 390 -6.74 41.69 -77.53
N VAL A 391 -7.21 41.98 -76.29
CA VAL A 391 -8.02 41.28 -75.24
C VAL A 391 -7.17 40.44 -74.25
N THR A 392 -6.87 41.01 -73.07
CA THR A 392 -7.26 40.51 -71.70
C THR A 392 -6.47 41.18 -70.56
N SER A 393 -7.14 41.35 -69.39
CA SER A 393 -6.63 41.33 -67.98
C SER A 393 -5.36 42.10 -67.56
N GLU A 394 -5.25 42.70 -66.37
CA GLU A 394 -6.18 42.85 -65.25
C GLU A 394 -5.82 44.09 -64.37
N VAL A 395 -6.80 44.98 -64.22
CA VAL A 395 -7.33 45.53 -62.96
C VAL A 395 -6.33 45.93 -61.85
N ARG A 396 -6.14 47.25 -61.71
CA ARG A 396 -5.90 47.90 -60.41
C ARG A 396 -7.22 48.00 -59.63
N LEU A 397 -7.17 47.94 -58.30
CA LEU A 397 -8.25 48.43 -57.44
C LEU A 397 -7.72 49.45 -56.43
N SER A 398 -8.28 50.66 -56.50
CA SER A 398 -8.32 51.61 -55.39
C SER A 398 -9.68 51.51 -54.71
N SER A 399 -9.75 51.86 -53.42
CA SER A 399 -10.99 51.92 -52.64
C SER A 399 -12.05 52.84 -53.24
N PRO A 400 -13.33 52.56 -52.94
CA PRO A 400 -14.24 53.65 -52.56
C PRO A 400 -15.06 53.34 -51.28
N HIS A 401 -15.84 54.34 -50.87
CA HIS A 401 -16.63 54.38 -49.64
C HIS A 401 -18.13 54.46 -50.00
N LEU A 402 -18.97 53.75 -49.23
CA LEU A 402 -20.43 53.86 -49.03
C LEU A 402 -21.37 54.20 -50.22
N GLU A 403 -22.41 53.37 -50.39
CA GLU A 403 -23.80 53.86 -50.48
C GLU A 403 -24.82 52.84 -49.95
N ASN A 404 -26.04 53.30 -49.63
CA ASN A 404 -27.18 52.54 -49.06
C ASN A 404 -27.78 51.54 -50.09
N GLU A 405 -28.76 50.66 -49.84
CA GLU A 405 -29.92 50.63 -48.92
C GLU A 405 -30.52 49.18 -48.90
N PRO A 406 -31.76 48.90 -48.44
CA PRO A 406 -32.29 48.84 -47.07
C PRO A 406 -32.58 47.39 -46.56
N SER A 407 -32.74 47.20 -45.23
CA SER A 407 -33.69 46.23 -44.67
C SER A 407 -33.96 46.45 -43.19
N GLN A 408 -35.24 46.44 -42.80
CA GLN A 408 -35.71 46.63 -41.43
C GLN A 408 -35.43 45.40 -40.55
N VAL A 409 -34.80 45.59 -39.39
CA VAL A 409 -35.08 44.77 -38.19
C VAL A 409 -35.08 45.66 -36.95
N THR A 410 -36.15 45.57 -36.17
CA THR A 410 -36.39 46.29 -34.91
C THR A 410 -35.46 45.84 -33.79
N SER A 411 -34.71 46.76 -33.16
CA SER A 411 -33.97 46.44 -31.91
C SER A 411 -33.72 47.64 -30.96
N THR A 412 -34.63 48.62 -30.92
CA THR A 412 -34.61 49.75 -29.96
C THR A 412 -35.01 49.33 -28.54
N SER A 413 -34.27 48.38 -27.95
CA SER A 413 -34.47 47.92 -26.56
C SER A 413 -33.17 47.51 -25.85
N ARG A 414 -32.09 47.19 -26.58
CA ARG A 414 -30.88 46.61 -25.98
C ARG A 414 -29.82 47.65 -25.58
N GLU A 415 -29.81 48.81 -26.25
CA GLU A 415 -28.88 49.90 -25.92
C GLU A 415 -29.31 50.67 -24.66
N GLU A 416 -30.62 50.76 -24.36
CA GLU A 416 -31.10 51.31 -23.09
C GLU A 416 -30.78 50.42 -21.88
N GLU A 417 -30.73 49.09 -22.02
CA GLU A 417 -30.34 48.19 -20.93
C GLU A 417 -28.85 48.32 -20.61
N ALA A 418 -27.98 48.32 -21.64
CA ALA A 418 -26.54 48.52 -21.45
C ALA A 418 -26.18 49.87 -20.81
N LEU A 419 -26.95 50.93 -21.11
CA LEU A 419 -26.80 52.24 -20.47
C LEU A 419 -27.31 52.26 -19.02
N ARG A 420 -28.30 51.42 -18.66
CA ARG A 420 -28.76 51.28 -17.27
C ARG A 420 -27.74 50.52 -16.42
N ASP A 421 -27.15 49.45 -16.93
CA ASP A 421 -26.11 48.67 -16.21
C ASP A 421 -24.86 49.51 -15.92
N ALA A 422 -24.40 50.32 -16.89
CA ALA A 422 -23.30 51.27 -16.68
C ALA A 422 -23.63 52.32 -15.61
N ASN A 423 -24.91 52.73 -15.51
CA ASN A 423 -25.37 53.73 -14.55
C ASN A 423 -25.66 53.14 -13.14
N VAL A 424 -25.73 51.81 -12.99
CA VAL A 424 -25.72 51.16 -11.68
C VAL A 424 -24.29 51.18 -11.10
N TRP A 425 -23.28 50.86 -11.91
CA TRP A 425 -21.88 50.83 -11.48
C TRP A 425 -21.38 52.19 -10.95
N THR A 426 -21.81 53.30 -11.56
CA THR A 426 -21.44 54.66 -11.12
C THR A 426 -22.15 55.11 -9.85
N ASN A 427 -23.37 54.62 -9.60
CA ASN A 427 -24.20 55.00 -8.44
C ASN A 427 -24.05 54.07 -7.22
N MET A 428 -23.36 52.93 -7.35
CA MET A 428 -22.99 52.11 -6.19
C MET A 428 -21.99 52.83 -5.29
N ASP A 429 -22.17 52.74 -3.98
CA ASP A 429 -21.20 53.18 -2.98
C ASP A 429 -19.92 52.32 -3.04
N ASP A 430 -18.78 52.89 -2.68
CA ASP A 430 -17.48 52.24 -2.86
C ASP A 430 -17.31 50.98 -1.99
N GLU A 431 -18.04 50.86 -0.88
CA GLU A 431 -18.06 49.63 -0.08
C GLU A 431 -18.85 48.52 -0.79
N SER A 432 -20.02 48.80 -1.38
CA SER A 432 -20.72 47.84 -2.25
C SER A 432 -19.91 47.41 -3.47
N LYS A 433 -19.14 48.33 -4.10
CA LYS A 433 -18.20 47.97 -5.18
C LYS A 433 -17.10 47.03 -4.71
N LYS A 434 -16.57 47.25 -3.51
CA LYS A 434 -15.53 46.42 -2.87
C LYS A 434 -16.05 45.05 -2.47
N ILE A 435 -17.27 44.96 -1.92
CA ILE A 435 -17.96 43.69 -1.63
C ILE A 435 -18.19 42.90 -2.92
N LEU A 436 -18.63 43.56 -4.00
CA LEU A 436 -18.81 42.92 -5.30
C LEU A 436 -17.48 42.45 -5.90
N ALA A 437 -16.41 43.24 -5.80
CA ALA A 437 -15.07 42.85 -6.24
C ALA A 437 -14.54 41.64 -5.45
N GLN A 438 -14.77 41.59 -4.14
CA GLN A 438 -14.43 40.44 -3.31
C GLN A 438 -15.25 39.21 -3.69
N ALA A 439 -16.57 39.32 -3.87
CA ALA A 439 -17.42 38.22 -4.31
C ALA A 439 -17.05 37.69 -5.71
N LEU A 440 -16.59 38.57 -6.62
CA LEU A 440 -16.04 38.16 -7.92
C LEU A 440 -14.69 37.45 -7.76
N GLN A 441 -13.80 37.93 -6.90
CA GLN A 441 -12.52 37.27 -6.59
C GLN A 441 -12.75 35.87 -6.00
N GLU A 442 -13.61 35.74 -4.99
CA GLU A 442 -13.99 34.46 -4.37
C GLU A 442 -14.62 33.50 -5.40
N LYS A 443 -15.44 34.02 -6.33
CA LYS A 443 -16.00 33.23 -7.43
C LYS A 443 -14.95 32.77 -8.45
N VAL A 444 -13.95 33.61 -8.77
CA VAL A 444 -12.83 33.25 -9.64
C VAL A 444 -11.95 32.18 -8.99
N GLU A 445 -11.68 32.30 -7.69
CA GLU A 445 -10.94 31.31 -6.91
C GLU A 445 -11.70 29.98 -6.83
N ALA A 446 -13.02 30.00 -6.58
CA ALA A 446 -13.86 28.81 -6.60
C ALA A 446 -13.90 28.12 -7.98
N LEU A 447 -14.00 28.89 -9.07
CA LEU A 447 -13.96 28.35 -10.43
C LEU A 447 -12.58 27.76 -10.79
N LEU A 448 -11.49 28.35 -10.30
CA LEU A 448 -10.13 27.85 -10.50
C LEU A 448 -9.90 26.54 -9.72
N LEU A 449 -10.43 26.43 -8.50
CA LEU A 449 -10.42 25.18 -7.73
C LEU A 449 -11.24 24.07 -8.40
N LEU A 450 -12.44 24.39 -8.92
CA LEU A 450 -13.25 23.45 -9.69
C LEU A 450 -12.52 22.97 -10.95
N SER A 451 -11.90 23.88 -11.72
CA SER A 451 -11.11 23.52 -12.89
C SER A 451 -9.93 22.60 -12.57
N GLN A 452 -9.20 22.84 -11.48
CA GLN A 452 -8.14 21.93 -11.00
C GLN A 452 -8.67 20.57 -10.49
N GLN A 453 -9.93 20.50 -10.08
CA GLN A 453 -10.56 19.26 -9.65
C GLN A 453 -11.08 18.45 -10.85
N GLU A 454 -11.60 19.12 -11.89
CA GLU A 454 -11.94 18.51 -13.18
C GLU A 454 -10.70 17.95 -13.89
N GLU A 455 -9.58 18.67 -13.90
CA GLU A 455 -8.31 18.20 -14.46
C GLU A 455 -7.78 16.97 -13.70
N ARG A 456 -7.83 16.98 -12.35
CA ARG A 456 -7.47 15.81 -11.53
C ARG A 456 -8.37 14.62 -11.82
N HIS A 457 -9.69 14.81 -11.86
CA HIS A 457 -10.64 13.74 -12.17
C HIS A 457 -10.42 13.17 -13.59
N TYR A 458 -10.05 14.00 -14.56
CA TYR A 458 -9.70 13.55 -15.92
C TYR A 458 -8.44 12.67 -15.91
N LEU A 459 -7.38 13.07 -15.20
CA LEU A 459 -6.13 12.30 -15.07
C LEU A 459 -6.34 10.99 -14.27
N GLU A 460 -7.13 11.02 -13.21
CA GLU A 460 -7.52 9.83 -12.43
C GLU A 460 -8.36 8.86 -13.27
N SER A 461 -9.29 9.36 -14.08
CA SER A 461 -10.08 8.54 -15.02
C SER A 461 -9.20 7.90 -16.11
N ALA A 462 -8.28 8.67 -16.69
CA ALA A 462 -7.34 8.19 -17.71
C ALA A 462 -6.38 7.12 -17.17
N THR A 463 -5.82 7.33 -15.97
CA THR A 463 -4.93 6.36 -15.31
C THR A 463 -5.68 5.10 -14.88
N LYS A 464 -6.91 5.23 -14.36
CA LYS A 464 -7.79 4.10 -14.06
C LYS A 464 -8.09 3.26 -15.31
N SER A 465 -8.46 3.88 -16.43
CA SER A 465 -8.72 3.20 -17.70
C SER A 465 -7.48 2.45 -18.23
N ALA A 466 -6.28 3.07 -18.12
CA ALA A 466 -5.02 2.41 -18.49
C ALA A 466 -4.71 1.18 -17.61
N LEU A 467 -4.96 1.27 -16.30
CA LEU A 467 -4.79 0.15 -15.37
C LEU A 467 -5.81 -0.97 -15.62
N GLU A 468 -7.08 -0.64 -15.90
CA GLU A 468 -8.12 -1.62 -16.26
C GLU A 468 -7.75 -2.37 -17.57
N SER A 469 -7.21 -1.66 -18.56
CA SER A 469 -6.66 -2.27 -19.79
C SER A 469 -5.52 -3.26 -19.48
N GLN A 470 -4.53 -2.86 -18.68
CA GLN A 470 -3.44 -3.77 -18.27
C GLN A 470 -3.94 -4.99 -17.48
N VAL A 471 -4.93 -4.82 -16.59
CA VAL A 471 -5.53 -5.92 -15.84
C VAL A 471 -6.27 -6.90 -16.77
N THR A 472 -6.97 -6.41 -17.80
CA THR A 472 -7.62 -7.31 -18.77
C THR A 472 -6.61 -8.04 -19.65
N GLU A 473 -5.55 -7.38 -20.11
CA GLU A 473 -4.46 -8.02 -20.86
C GLU A 473 -3.74 -9.10 -20.03
N LEU A 474 -3.45 -8.82 -18.76
CA LEU A 474 -2.82 -9.79 -17.85
C LEU A 474 -3.74 -10.99 -17.56
N LYS A 475 -5.04 -10.77 -17.38
CA LYS A 475 -6.03 -11.86 -17.26
C LYS A 475 -6.08 -12.73 -18.52
N GLN A 476 -6.03 -12.13 -19.71
CA GLN A 476 -6.00 -12.87 -20.97
C GLN A 476 -4.71 -13.70 -21.11
N LYS A 477 -3.54 -13.12 -20.82
CA LYS A 477 -2.26 -13.85 -20.83
C LYS A 477 -2.23 -14.99 -19.82
N LEU A 478 -2.79 -14.79 -18.62
CA LEU A 478 -2.89 -15.85 -17.62
C LEU A 478 -3.79 -17.00 -18.11
N ALA A 479 -4.94 -16.69 -18.72
CA ALA A 479 -5.84 -17.69 -19.32
C ALA A 479 -5.16 -18.46 -20.47
N GLN A 480 -4.38 -17.79 -21.32
CA GLN A 480 -3.59 -18.43 -22.36
C GLN A 480 -2.54 -19.39 -21.77
N VAL A 481 -1.69 -18.91 -20.85
CA VAL A 481 -0.60 -19.71 -20.27
C VAL A 481 -1.12 -20.89 -19.45
N THR A 482 -2.27 -20.74 -18.78
CA THR A 482 -2.94 -21.85 -18.10
C THR A 482 -3.52 -22.87 -19.08
N GLY A 483 -4.12 -22.43 -20.19
CA GLY A 483 -4.56 -23.30 -21.27
C GLY A 483 -3.40 -24.09 -21.91
N GLU A 484 -2.31 -23.42 -22.26
CA GLU A 484 -1.08 -24.04 -22.80
C GLU A 484 -0.48 -25.05 -21.81
N LYS A 485 -0.43 -24.72 -20.52
CA LYS A 485 0.05 -25.63 -19.46
C LYS A 485 -0.87 -26.84 -19.29
N VAL A 486 -2.19 -26.68 -19.37
CA VAL A 486 -3.14 -27.80 -19.32
C VAL A 486 -2.95 -28.70 -20.54
N SER A 487 -2.81 -28.15 -21.75
CA SER A 487 -2.49 -28.93 -22.96
C SER A 487 -1.20 -29.73 -22.78
N ALA A 488 -0.11 -29.09 -22.34
CA ALA A 488 1.17 -29.78 -22.13
C ALA A 488 1.10 -30.87 -21.05
N LEU A 489 0.24 -30.72 -20.03
CA LEU A 489 -0.01 -31.76 -19.02
C LEU A 489 -0.87 -32.91 -19.57
N MET A 490 -1.81 -32.64 -20.47
CA MET A 490 -2.57 -33.67 -21.18
C MET A 490 -1.65 -34.49 -22.10
N ASP A 491 -0.82 -33.82 -22.92
CA ASP A 491 0.17 -34.47 -23.79
C ASP A 491 1.16 -35.35 -23.00
N LEU A 492 1.58 -34.87 -21.82
CA LEU A 492 2.48 -35.63 -20.93
C LEU A 492 1.79 -36.83 -20.30
N ALA A 493 0.51 -36.71 -19.93
CA ALA A 493 -0.29 -37.84 -19.44
C ALA A 493 -0.50 -38.90 -20.53
N GLU A 494 -0.77 -38.48 -21.78
CA GLU A 494 -0.89 -39.37 -22.94
C GLU A 494 0.44 -40.11 -23.20
N GLN A 495 1.57 -39.40 -23.24
CA GLN A 495 2.90 -40.01 -23.38
C GLN A 495 3.23 -40.98 -22.23
N ARG A 496 2.80 -40.69 -21.00
CA ARG A 496 2.99 -41.60 -19.85
C ARG A 496 2.15 -42.87 -20.00
N ASN A 497 0.93 -42.77 -20.52
CA ASN A 497 0.07 -43.92 -20.79
C ASN A 497 0.67 -44.80 -21.90
N GLU A 498 1.18 -44.20 -22.98
CA GLU A 498 1.88 -44.93 -24.06
C GLU A 498 3.14 -45.65 -23.52
N VAL A 499 3.94 -44.99 -22.67
CA VAL A 499 5.08 -45.65 -22.02
C VAL A 499 4.64 -46.81 -21.11
N HIS A 500 3.53 -46.68 -20.39
CA HIS A 500 3.00 -47.78 -19.57
C HIS A 500 2.55 -48.96 -20.43
N TYR A 501 1.82 -48.69 -21.51
CA TYR A 501 1.36 -49.69 -22.47
C TYR A 501 2.54 -50.42 -23.14
N LEU A 502 3.58 -49.69 -23.55
CA LEU A 502 4.80 -50.26 -24.10
C LEU A 502 5.56 -51.11 -23.08
N GLN A 503 5.62 -50.70 -21.80
CA GLN A 503 6.22 -51.50 -20.73
C GLN A 503 5.42 -52.76 -20.40
N GLU A 504 4.09 -52.71 -20.46
CA GLU A 504 3.24 -53.91 -20.33
C GLU A 504 3.51 -54.88 -21.46
N ARG A 505 3.52 -54.39 -22.70
CA ARG A 505 3.85 -55.18 -23.89
C ARG A 505 5.28 -55.74 -23.88
N GLU A 506 6.25 -55.00 -23.33
CA GLU A 506 7.60 -55.50 -23.10
C GLU A 506 7.63 -56.62 -22.05
N ARG A 507 6.86 -56.49 -20.95
CA ARG A 507 6.70 -57.56 -19.95
C ARG A 507 6.01 -58.79 -20.51
N GLU A 508 4.97 -58.63 -21.33
CA GLU A 508 4.31 -59.73 -22.05
C GLU A 508 5.29 -60.46 -22.98
N LEU A 509 6.04 -59.71 -23.80
CA LEU A 509 7.07 -60.28 -24.68
C LEU A 509 8.18 -60.97 -23.89
N ALA A 510 8.61 -60.42 -22.76
CA ALA A 510 9.59 -61.06 -21.88
C ALA A 510 9.05 -62.36 -21.25
N GLN A 511 7.78 -62.40 -20.83
CA GLN A 511 7.12 -63.61 -20.35
C GLN A 511 7.00 -64.68 -21.46
N LEU A 512 6.63 -64.28 -22.68
CA LEU A 512 6.59 -65.19 -23.83
C LEU A 512 7.98 -65.73 -24.19
N LEU A 513 9.02 -64.90 -24.13
CA LEU A 513 10.40 -65.33 -24.32
C LEU A 513 10.86 -66.32 -23.24
N GLU A 514 10.52 -66.10 -21.97
CA GLU A 514 10.90 -67.02 -20.88
C GLU A 514 10.05 -68.32 -20.90
N GLN A 515 8.79 -68.26 -21.36
CA GLN A 515 7.99 -69.46 -21.69
C GLN A 515 8.60 -70.25 -22.86
N HIS A 516 9.09 -69.59 -23.91
CA HIS A 516 9.82 -70.26 -24.99
C HIS A 516 11.18 -70.81 -24.54
N ARG A 517 11.85 -70.15 -23.57
CA ARG A 517 13.13 -70.58 -23.01
C ARG A 517 13.00 -71.80 -22.09
N SER A 518 11.87 -71.93 -21.40
CA SER A 518 11.55 -73.09 -20.55
C SER A 518 10.93 -74.27 -21.32
N THR A 519 10.47 -74.07 -22.56
CA THR A 519 9.87 -75.12 -23.40
C THR A 519 10.76 -75.66 -24.53
N ASN A 520 11.86 -74.99 -24.89
CA ASN A 520 12.77 -75.48 -25.92
C ASN A 520 14.24 -75.55 -25.48
N ALA A 521 14.77 -76.78 -25.42
CA ALA A 521 16.20 -77.02 -25.42
C ALA A 521 16.80 -76.72 -26.81
N GLY A 522 17.88 -75.93 -26.86
CA GLY A 522 18.67 -75.72 -28.08
C GLY A 522 18.83 -74.24 -28.43
N GLY A 523 20.02 -73.68 -28.14
CA GLY A 523 20.33 -72.30 -28.50
C GLY A 523 20.76 -72.13 -29.97
N ARG A 524 20.13 -71.18 -30.67
CA ARG A 524 20.66 -70.35 -31.76
C ARG A 524 19.59 -69.33 -32.19
N LEU A 525 19.96 -68.41 -33.09
CA LEU A 525 19.13 -67.42 -33.79
C LEU A 525 18.93 -66.05 -33.10
N LEU A 526 19.97 -65.22 -33.18
CA LEU A 526 19.80 -63.82 -33.61
C LEU A 526 20.72 -63.58 -34.82
N PRO A 527 20.21 -63.11 -35.99
CA PRO A 527 21.04 -62.90 -37.19
C PRO A 527 22.00 -61.71 -37.10
N ALA A 528 23.20 -61.89 -37.68
CA ALA A 528 24.29 -60.91 -37.65
C ALA A 528 24.21 -59.88 -38.79
N THR A 529 23.18 -59.03 -38.81
CA THR A 529 22.96 -58.01 -39.86
C THR A 529 22.79 -56.57 -39.35
N TRP A 530 23.11 -56.29 -38.08
CA TRP A 530 22.87 -55.00 -37.42
C TRP A 530 24.17 -54.26 -37.03
N SER A 531 25.23 -54.39 -37.83
CA SER A 531 26.48 -53.64 -37.66
C SER A 531 26.87 -52.91 -38.95
N GLU A 532 26.90 -51.57 -38.84
CA GLU A 532 27.49 -50.58 -39.77
C GLU A 532 26.85 -50.39 -41.16
N SER A 533 26.40 -49.16 -41.41
CA SER A 533 26.67 -48.46 -42.67
C SER A 533 26.59 -46.93 -42.51
N LYS A 534 27.31 -46.24 -43.39
CA LYS A 534 27.78 -44.85 -43.25
C LYS A 534 27.02 -43.94 -44.23
N LEU A 535 26.94 -42.65 -43.91
CA LEU A 535 26.27 -41.59 -44.70
C LEU A 535 26.60 -41.59 -46.20
N GLN A 536 25.59 -41.36 -47.05
CA GLN A 536 25.78 -40.67 -48.34
C GLN A 536 24.49 -39.95 -48.80
N VAL A 537 24.64 -38.97 -49.70
CA VAL A 537 23.67 -37.91 -50.05
C VAL A 537 23.44 -37.87 -51.57
N MET A 538 22.31 -37.28 -52.02
CA MET A 538 21.89 -36.84 -53.38
C MET A 538 20.75 -37.68 -54.00
N PRO A 539 19.96 -37.11 -54.95
CA PRO A 539 19.31 -35.79 -54.91
C PRO A 539 17.80 -35.87 -55.30
N ASP A 540 17.14 -34.72 -55.46
CA ASP A 540 15.75 -34.61 -55.94
C ASP A 540 15.55 -35.10 -57.39
N ASP A 541 14.36 -35.64 -57.69
CA ASP A 541 13.59 -35.13 -58.83
C ASP A 541 12.08 -35.43 -58.72
N SER A 542 11.26 -34.59 -59.35
CA SER A 542 9.80 -34.56 -59.18
C SER A 542 9.04 -34.89 -60.47
N SER A 543 7.91 -35.61 -60.39
CA SER A 543 6.65 -35.35 -61.14
C SER A 543 5.66 -36.52 -61.09
N ILE A 544 4.41 -36.24 -60.67
CA ILE A 544 3.13 -36.50 -61.37
C ILE A 544 1.96 -36.31 -60.38
N LEU A 545 1.03 -35.41 -60.75
CA LEU A 545 -0.28 -35.12 -60.13
C LEU A 545 -1.39 -35.95 -60.83
N PRO A 546 -2.68 -36.05 -60.37
CA PRO A 546 -3.39 -35.04 -59.57
C PRO A 546 -4.46 -35.47 -58.52
N ALA A 547 -4.78 -34.48 -57.66
CA ALA A 547 -6.10 -34.10 -57.11
C ALA A 547 -6.90 -34.99 -56.12
N LEU A 548 -6.94 -34.50 -54.87
CA LEU A 548 -8.10 -34.36 -53.94
C LEU A 548 -8.79 -35.67 -53.44
N GLN A 549 -9.13 -35.83 -52.15
CA GLN A 549 -9.47 -34.81 -51.14
C GLN A 549 -9.18 -35.26 -49.67
N ASP A 550 -8.93 -34.27 -48.81
CA ASP A 550 -9.02 -34.22 -47.34
C ASP A 550 -8.20 -35.16 -46.41
N LYS A 551 -7.05 -34.60 -45.99
CA LYS A 551 -6.46 -34.70 -44.64
C LYS A 551 -6.25 -33.27 -44.12
N PRO A 552 -6.13 -33.08 -42.79
CA PRO A 552 -4.78 -32.76 -42.34
C PRO A 552 -4.30 -33.70 -41.23
N VAL A 553 -3.14 -34.32 -41.48
CA VAL A 553 -2.32 -34.95 -40.46
C VAL A 553 -1.51 -33.85 -39.77
N VAL A 554 -1.57 -33.78 -38.44
CA VAL A 554 -0.71 -32.90 -37.66
C VAL A 554 0.72 -33.47 -37.67
N ASN A 555 1.68 -32.70 -38.20
CA ASN A 555 3.08 -33.09 -38.24
C ASN A 555 3.73 -32.97 -36.85
N HIS A 556 4.15 -34.09 -36.27
CA HIS A 556 5.02 -34.10 -35.10
C HIS A 556 6.40 -33.53 -35.47
N LYS A 557 6.69 -32.28 -35.06
CA LYS A 557 8.07 -31.79 -34.93
C LYS A 557 8.67 -32.34 -33.65
N GLN A 558 9.79 -33.07 -33.75
CA GLN A 558 10.55 -33.47 -32.55
C GLN A 558 11.10 -32.23 -31.82
N PRO A 559 10.98 -32.15 -30.48
CA PRO A 559 11.54 -31.05 -29.70
C PRO A 559 13.07 -31.16 -29.62
N SER A 560 13.74 -30.00 -29.56
CA SER A 560 15.21 -29.93 -29.54
C SER A 560 15.82 -30.54 -28.27
N THR A 561 17.09 -30.89 -28.36
CA THR A 561 17.85 -31.54 -27.27
C THR A 561 17.95 -30.72 -25.98
N ALA A 562 17.65 -29.41 -26.02
CA ALA A 562 17.59 -28.55 -24.83
C ALA A 562 16.44 -28.94 -23.87
N THR A 563 15.26 -29.28 -24.39
CA THR A 563 14.08 -29.59 -23.57
C THR A 563 14.26 -30.88 -22.75
N ARG A 564 15.02 -31.84 -23.30
CA ARG A 564 15.37 -33.11 -22.63
C ARG A 564 16.37 -32.94 -21.48
N GLY A 565 17.12 -31.83 -21.46
CA GLY A 565 17.96 -31.42 -20.33
C GLY A 565 17.13 -30.87 -19.18
N TYR A 566 16.22 -29.92 -19.46
CA TYR A 566 15.38 -29.26 -18.46
C TYR A 566 14.51 -30.24 -17.66
N LEU A 567 13.84 -31.20 -18.34
CA LEU A 567 13.00 -32.20 -17.68
C LEU A 567 13.79 -33.16 -16.77
N LYS A 568 15.05 -33.46 -17.07
CA LYS A 568 15.90 -34.33 -16.23
C LYS A 568 16.37 -33.65 -14.94
N THR A 569 16.52 -32.32 -14.94
CA THR A 569 16.87 -31.58 -13.73
C THR A 569 15.67 -31.48 -12.79
N TRP A 570 14.46 -31.27 -13.33
CA TRP A 570 13.24 -31.14 -12.54
C TRP A 570 12.82 -32.45 -11.84
N LEU A 571 13.04 -33.60 -12.49
CA LEU A 571 12.69 -34.93 -11.95
C LEU A 571 13.60 -35.45 -10.82
N ARG A 572 14.69 -34.77 -10.46
CA ARG A 572 15.55 -35.17 -9.33
C ARG A 572 15.06 -34.70 -7.96
N GLY A 573 13.98 -33.90 -7.90
CA GLY A 573 13.47 -33.30 -6.66
C GLY A 573 12.47 -34.13 -5.85
N LEU A 574 12.09 -35.33 -6.31
CA LEU A 574 11.12 -36.19 -5.63
C LEU A 574 11.62 -37.64 -5.51
N ASP A 575 12.29 -37.94 -4.40
CA ASP A 575 12.42 -39.29 -3.87
C ASP A 575 11.90 -39.31 -2.42
N ILE A 576 10.66 -39.76 -2.25
CA ILE A 576 10.13 -40.16 -0.94
C ILE A 576 9.88 -41.67 -0.99
N SER A 577 10.84 -42.44 -0.48
CA SER A 577 10.55 -43.75 0.10
C SER A 577 11.46 -44.00 1.31
N SER A 578 10.83 -44.26 2.44
CA SER A 578 11.45 -44.86 3.64
C SER A 578 11.39 -46.39 3.47
N SER A 579 12.22 -47.27 4.05
CA SER A 579 13.20 -47.18 5.15
C SER A 579 14.21 -48.38 5.02
N PRO A 580 14.94 -48.89 6.05
CA PRO A 580 16.34 -48.56 6.29
C PRO A 580 17.31 -49.78 6.36
N PHE A 581 18.61 -49.62 6.00
CA PHE A 581 19.76 -50.28 6.68
C PHE A 581 21.14 -49.92 6.05
N LYS A 582 22.17 -49.67 6.89
CA LYS A 582 23.64 -49.84 6.71
C LYS A 582 24.34 -49.29 5.43
N SER A 583 25.59 -48.82 5.43
CA SER A 583 26.65 -48.82 6.46
C SER A 583 27.76 -47.78 6.16
N ILE A 584 28.54 -47.47 7.21
CA ILE A 584 29.72 -46.61 7.26
C ILE A 584 30.92 -47.13 6.42
N ALA A 585 31.57 -46.24 5.65
CA ALA A 585 33.02 -46.18 5.37
C ALA A 585 33.29 -44.90 4.53
N ALA A 586 34.09 -43.88 4.90
CA ALA A 586 35.45 -43.78 5.44
C ALA A 586 36.55 -43.56 4.37
N ASN A 587 37.16 -42.36 4.43
CA ASN A 587 38.51 -41.96 3.97
C ASN A 587 38.85 -41.83 2.47
N GLY A 588 39.60 -40.75 2.15
CA GLY A 588 40.59 -40.80 1.06
C GLY A 588 40.93 -39.50 0.33
N ASN A 589 41.67 -38.56 0.96
CA ASN A 589 42.19 -37.36 0.29
C ASN A 589 43.08 -37.66 -0.93
N LYS A 590 43.00 -36.82 -1.99
CA LYS A 590 44.17 -36.29 -2.69
C LYS A 590 43.82 -35.07 -3.56
N ALA A 591 44.64 -34.03 -3.47
CA ALA A 591 44.49 -32.79 -4.22
C ALA A 591 45.48 -32.72 -5.40
N VAL A 592 45.02 -32.21 -6.55
CA VAL A 592 45.83 -31.58 -7.60
C VAL A 592 44.99 -30.46 -8.22
N THR A 593 45.58 -29.28 -8.41
CA THR A 593 44.97 -28.07 -9.01
C THR A 593 45.56 -27.81 -10.42
N PRO A 594 45.14 -26.75 -11.13
CA PRO A 594 43.84 -26.50 -11.75
C PRO A 594 43.94 -26.52 -13.30
N PRO A 595 42.92 -26.11 -14.07
CA PRO A 595 42.96 -24.71 -14.51
C PRO A 595 41.60 -23.98 -14.50
N VAL A 596 41.68 -22.66 -14.65
CA VAL A 596 40.55 -21.72 -14.61
C VAL A 596 39.71 -21.77 -15.89
N THR A 597 38.40 -21.92 -15.72
CA THR A 597 37.40 -21.32 -16.61
C THR A 597 36.22 -20.82 -15.77
N ILE A 598 36.10 -19.49 -15.64
CA ILE A 598 34.96 -18.86 -14.99
C ILE A 598 33.76 -18.99 -15.93
N SER A 599 32.78 -19.79 -15.54
CA SER A 599 31.44 -19.79 -16.14
C SER A 599 30.42 -19.62 -15.03
N THR A 600 30.05 -18.37 -14.77
CA THR A 600 28.98 -17.98 -13.86
C THR A 600 27.65 -18.50 -14.39
N ARG A 601 27.19 -19.64 -13.86
CA ARG A 601 25.77 -20.00 -13.90
C ARG A 601 25.03 -19.21 -12.82
N PRO A 602 23.86 -18.61 -13.12
CA PRO A 602 22.99 -18.06 -12.08
C PRO A 602 22.43 -19.19 -11.22
N SER A 603 22.16 -18.91 -9.94
CA SER A 603 21.65 -19.88 -8.98
C SER A 603 20.18 -20.23 -9.22
N ASP A 604 19.83 -21.51 -8.98
CA ASP A 604 18.46 -22.02 -9.08
C ASP A 604 17.50 -21.41 -8.04
N ASP A 605 18.02 -20.68 -7.04
CA ASP A 605 17.26 -19.91 -6.05
C ASP A 605 16.30 -18.89 -6.68
N SER A 606 16.67 -18.33 -7.84
CA SER A 606 15.85 -17.33 -8.55
C SER A 606 14.49 -17.90 -8.97
N ASN A 607 14.46 -19.10 -9.53
CA ASN A 607 13.22 -19.72 -10.01
C ASN A 607 12.31 -20.18 -8.87
N ASN A 608 12.89 -20.72 -7.80
CA ASN A 608 12.14 -21.08 -6.59
C ASN A 608 11.63 -19.82 -5.86
N GLY A 609 12.40 -18.74 -5.87
CA GLY A 609 11.98 -17.41 -5.40
C GLY A 609 10.78 -16.89 -6.18
N VAL A 610 10.82 -16.91 -7.52
CA VAL A 610 9.69 -16.48 -8.37
C VAL A 610 8.45 -17.35 -8.14
N ALA A 611 8.59 -18.68 -8.04
CA ALA A 611 7.46 -19.57 -7.76
C ALA A 611 6.84 -19.30 -6.37
N ARG A 612 7.68 -19.09 -5.34
CA ARG A 612 7.25 -18.70 -3.99
C ARG A 612 6.53 -17.35 -4.01
N LEU A 613 7.10 -16.34 -4.67
CA LEU A 613 6.52 -14.99 -4.80
C LEU A 613 5.19 -15.00 -5.58
N LEU A 614 5.00 -15.89 -6.56
CA LEU A 614 3.72 -16.03 -7.27
C LEU A 614 2.63 -16.66 -6.39
N VAL A 615 2.98 -17.66 -5.57
CA VAL A 615 2.06 -18.25 -4.58
C VAL A 615 1.72 -17.24 -3.49
N GLU A 616 2.71 -16.48 -3.02
CA GLU A 616 2.54 -15.43 -2.02
C GLU A 616 1.69 -14.27 -2.55
N ASN A 617 1.91 -13.83 -3.79
CA ASN A 617 1.09 -12.80 -4.46
C ASN A 617 -0.35 -13.29 -4.68
N ALA A 618 -0.56 -14.55 -5.06
CA ALA A 618 -1.90 -15.14 -5.15
C ALA A 618 -2.61 -15.17 -3.78
N ALA A 619 -1.91 -15.58 -2.71
CA ALA A 619 -2.44 -15.56 -1.35
C ALA A 619 -2.72 -14.13 -0.84
N LEU A 620 -1.89 -13.15 -1.22
CA LEU A 620 -2.13 -11.73 -0.92
C LEU A 620 -3.35 -11.20 -1.68
N GLN A 621 -3.54 -11.58 -2.95
CA GLN A 621 -4.74 -11.18 -3.72
C GLN A 621 -6.03 -11.77 -3.12
N GLU A 622 -6.00 -13.04 -2.69
CA GLU A 622 -7.13 -13.68 -1.99
C GLU A 622 -7.43 -12.98 -0.66
N ARG A 623 -6.40 -12.63 0.12
CA ARG A 623 -6.53 -11.86 1.38
C ARG A 623 -7.05 -10.43 1.13
N VAL A 624 -6.58 -9.73 0.10
CA VAL A 624 -7.09 -8.39 -0.26
C VAL A 624 -8.56 -8.47 -0.67
N ALA A 625 -8.95 -9.48 -1.45
CA ALA A 625 -10.35 -9.71 -1.81
C ALA A 625 -11.22 -10.02 -0.58
N SER A 626 -10.73 -10.80 0.39
CA SER A 626 -11.48 -11.08 1.62
C SER A 626 -11.63 -9.84 2.51
N VAL A 627 -10.58 -9.01 2.64
CA VAL A 627 -10.64 -7.71 3.35
C VAL A 627 -11.61 -6.75 2.65
N GLN A 628 -11.62 -6.69 1.30
CA GLN A 628 -12.60 -5.90 0.55
C GLN A 628 -14.04 -6.36 0.81
N HIS A 629 -14.29 -7.67 0.85
CA HIS A 629 -15.61 -8.23 1.17
C HIS A 629 -16.04 -7.92 2.62
N LEU A 630 -15.09 -7.98 3.58
CA LEU A 630 -15.32 -7.61 4.98
C LEU A 630 -15.62 -6.11 5.12
N ALA A 631 -14.88 -5.25 4.43
CA ALA A 631 -15.11 -3.80 4.41
C ALA A 631 -16.47 -3.43 3.77
N GLN A 632 -16.85 -4.09 2.67
CA GLN A 632 -18.18 -3.95 2.07
C GLN A 632 -19.30 -4.43 3.03
N SER A 633 -19.06 -5.51 3.77
CA SER A 633 -19.99 -6.01 4.78
C SER A 633 -20.17 -5.02 5.94
N ALA A 634 -19.08 -4.47 6.47
CA ALA A 634 -19.13 -3.44 7.51
C ALA A 634 -19.83 -2.15 7.02
N HIS A 635 -19.59 -1.74 5.77
CA HIS A 635 -20.29 -0.62 5.15
C HIS A 635 -21.80 -0.90 5.00
N ARG A 636 -22.19 -2.11 4.57
CA ARG A 636 -23.60 -2.54 4.49
C ARG A 636 -24.28 -2.43 5.85
N LEU A 637 -23.66 -2.97 6.91
CA LEU A 637 -24.20 -2.90 8.27
C LEU A 637 -24.36 -1.47 8.76
N ARG A 638 -23.35 -0.61 8.54
CA ARG A 638 -23.44 0.82 8.87
C ARG A 638 -24.61 1.48 8.14
N MET A 639 -24.80 1.22 6.85
CA MET A 639 -25.90 1.80 6.08
C MET A 639 -27.27 1.30 6.54
N ILE A 640 -27.38 0.06 7.04
CA ILE A 640 -28.61 -0.46 7.66
C ILE A 640 -28.90 0.28 8.99
N LEU A 641 -27.91 0.47 9.86
CA LEU A 641 -28.09 1.23 11.12
C LEU A 641 -28.42 2.71 10.89
N VAL A 642 -27.82 3.33 9.87
CA VAL A 642 -28.16 4.71 9.45
C VAL A 642 -29.59 4.75 8.92
N LYS A 643 -30.00 3.79 8.09
CA LYS A 643 -31.36 3.74 7.57
C LYS A 643 -32.40 3.54 8.68
N VAL A 644 -32.13 2.66 9.65
CA VAL A 644 -32.99 2.50 10.83
C VAL A 644 -33.12 3.84 11.57
N ALA A 645 -32.03 4.59 11.76
CA ALA A 645 -32.09 5.91 12.40
C ALA A 645 -32.97 6.91 11.60
N THR A 646 -32.81 7.00 10.28
CA THR A 646 -33.59 7.93 9.44
C THR A 646 -35.07 7.55 9.33
N ASP A 647 -35.38 6.25 9.24
CA ASP A 647 -36.75 5.74 9.16
C ASP A 647 -37.54 5.98 10.49
N LEU A 648 -36.84 6.42 11.55
CA LEU A 648 -37.36 6.73 12.89
C LEU A 648 -37.36 8.23 13.24
N GLU A 649 -37.08 9.14 12.30
CA GLU A 649 -37.16 10.60 12.56
C GLU A 649 -38.59 11.17 12.52
N GLY A 650 -39.58 10.40 12.02
CA GLY A 650 -41.01 10.69 12.19
C GLY A 650 -41.63 9.96 13.39
N GLU A 651 -42.87 10.29 13.78
CA GLU A 651 -43.61 9.51 14.79
C GLU A 651 -43.95 8.11 14.25
N PRO A 652 -43.34 7.02 14.77
CA PRO A 652 -43.52 5.68 14.21
C PRO A 652 -44.60 4.90 14.97
N GLU A 653 -45.44 4.14 14.25
CA GLU A 653 -46.31 3.14 14.90
C GLU A 653 -45.47 2.11 15.69
N PRO A 654 -45.97 1.58 16.83
CA PRO A 654 -45.22 0.63 17.66
C PRO A 654 -44.80 -0.65 16.93
N LYS A 655 -45.51 -1.04 15.86
CA LYS A 655 -45.12 -2.16 14.98
C LYS A 655 -43.86 -1.85 14.15
N SER A 656 -43.67 -0.58 13.75
CA SER A 656 -42.47 -0.12 13.06
C SER A 656 -41.26 -0.13 14.01
N ILE A 657 -41.47 0.28 15.26
CA ILE A 657 -40.44 0.27 16.32
C ILE A 657 -39.95 -1.17 16.59
N GLN A 658 -40.86 -2.14 16.71
CA GLN A 658 -40.47 -3.55 16.87
C GLN A 658 -39.71 -4.10 15.67
N ALA A 659 -40.17 -3.81 14.44
CA ALA A 659 -39.46 -4.24 13.22
C ALA A 659 -38.06 -3.62 13.13
N ALA A 660 -37.89 -2.36 13.55
CA ALA A 660 -36.59 -1.71 13.64
C ALA A 660 -35.67 -2.38 14.68
N MET A 661 -36.19 -2.80 15.84
CA MET A 661 -35.43 -3.55 16.84
C MET A 661 -34.96 -4.91 16.31
N ASP A 662 -35.80 -5.64 15.58
CA ASP A 662 -35.44 -6.94 14.99
C ASP A 662 -34.33 -6.79 13.92
N VAL A 663 -34.35 -5.70 13.15
CA VAL A 663 -33.28 -5.34 12.20
C VAL A 663 -31.98 -4.99 12.94
N VAL A 664 -32.04 -4.24 14.04
CA VAL A 664 -30.86 -3.90 14.87
C VAL A 664 -30.22 -5.15 15.50
N GLU A 665 -31.02 -6.10 16.00
CA GLU A 665 -30.49 -7.40 16.46
C GLU A 665 -29.89 -8.23 15.33
N THR A 666 -30.45 -8.17 14.13
CA THR A 666 -29.87 -8.83 12.94
C THR A 666 -28.51 -8.24 12.60
N VAL A 667 -28.36 -6.89 12.63
CA VAL A 667 -27.07 -6.23 12.45
C VAL A 667 -26.09 -6.61 13.56
N LYS A 668 -26.53 -6.64 14.82
CA LYS A 668 -25.70 -7.06 15.96
C LYS A 668 -25.17 -8.48 15.81
N ALA A 669 -26.01 -9.41 15.32
CA ALA A 669 -25.60 -10.78 15.02
C ALA A 669 -24.61 -10.86 13.85
N GLU A 670 -24.80 -10.11 12.77
CA GLU A 670 -23.85 -10.04 11.66
C GLU A 670 -22.52 -9.37 12.06
N ALA A 671 -22.53 -8.33 12.89
CA ALA A 671 -21.33 -7.68 13.43
C ALA A 671 -20.51 -8.62 14.33
N ARG A 672 -21.15 -9.45 15.16
CA ARG A 672 -20.46 -10.52 15.93
C ARG A 672 -19.77 -11.52 15.00
N ARG A 673 -20.41 -11.93 13.90
CA ARG A 673 -19.81 -12.84 12.91
C ARG A 673 -18.60 -12.20 12.21
N LEU A 674 -18.68 -10.91 11.87
CA LEU A 674 -17.53 -10.17 11.32
C LEU A 674 -16.36 -10.12 12.31
N LYS A 675 -16.62 -9.80 13.60
CA LYS A 675 -15.59 -9.78 14.64
C LYS A 675 -14.88 -11.14 14.78
N VAL A 676 -15.63 -12.25 14.76
CA VAL A 676 -15.06 -13.60 14.78
C VAL A 676 -14.25 -13.90 13.52
N ALA A 677 -14.77 -13.58 12.33
CA ALA A 677 -14.06 -13.81 11.07
C ALA A 677 -12.73 -13.04 10.99
N LEU A 678 -12.68 -11.82 11.53
CA LEU A 678 -11.47 -11.00 11.65
C LEU A 678 -10.52 -11.49 12.77
N GLY A 679 -11.04 -11.99 13.89
CA GLY A 679 -10.21 -12.61 14.93
C GLY A 679 -9.55 -13.93 14.49
N CYS A 680 -10.11 -14.59 13.48
CA CYS A 680 -9.55 -15.81 12.88
C CYS A 680 -8.64 -15.56 11.66
N SER A 681 -8.37 -14.30 11.26
CA SER A 681 -7.46 -14.03 10.14
C SER A 681 -5.99 -14.11 10.57
N LEU A 682 -5.22 -14.97 9.87
CA LEU A 682 -3.78 -15.11 10.10
C LEU A 682 -3.03 -13.83 9.69
N PRO A 683 -2.04 -13.37 10.47
CA PRO A 683 -1.33 -12.12 10.19
C PRO A 683 -0.54 -12.11 8.89
N VAL A 684 -0.27 -10.89 8.43
CA VAL A 684 0.52 -10.59 7.22
C VAL A 684 1.99 -10.39 7.61
N SER A 685 2.69 -11.49 7.90
CA SER A 685 4.16 -11.56 7.84
C SER A 685 4.63 -13.00 7.90
N TYR A 686 5.31 -13.46 6.85
CA TYR A 686 6.05 -14.71 6.84
C TYR A 686 7.48 -14.45 7.30
N GLN A 687 7.79 -14.68 8.60
CA GLN A 687 9.19 -14.79 9.01
C GLN A 687 9.77 -16.07 8.42
N GLY A 688 10.77 -15.93 7.54
CA GLY A 688 11.49 -17.06 6.98
C GLY A 688 12.27 -17.82 8.05
N PRO A 689 12.51 -19.13 7.89
CA PRO A 689 13.22 -19.93 8.88
C PRO A 689 14.67 -19.48 9.02
N LEU A 690 15.10 -19.16 10.23
CA LEU A 690 16.52 -19.17 10.59
C LEU A 690 16.97 -20.63 10.71
N GLU A 691 17.83 -21.07 9.80
CA GLU A 691 18.65 -22.28 9.97
C GLU A 691 20.09 -21.88 10.29
N ASN A 692 20.78 -22.74 11.06
CA ASN A 692 22.13 -22.59 11.66
C ASN A 692 22.14 -21.62 12.87
N SER A 693 22.59 -21.97 14.08
CA SER A 693 23.40 -23.12 14.55
C SER A 693 23.05 -23.47 16.03
N PRO A 694 23.70 -24.42 16.75
CA PRO A 694 22.99 -25.40 17.59
C PRO A 694 23.10 -25.16 19.11
N GLU A 695 22.38 -26.00 19.88
CA GLU A 695 22.63 -26.41 21.29
C GLU A 695 22.80 -25.26 22.33
N ASP A 696 21.93 -25.12 23.34
CA ASP A 696 21.62 -26.13 24.35
C ASP A 696 20.16 -26.18 24.80
N LEU A 697 19.66 -27.40 25.04
CA LEU A 697 18.48 -27.64 25.86
C LEU A 697 18.86 -27.65 27.34
N TYR A 698 18.10 -26.93 28.17
CA TYR A 698 17.88 -27.36 29.55
C TYR A 698 16.37 -27.42 29.83
N VAL A 699 15.86 -28.65 29.93
CA VAL A 699 14.48 -28.96 30.30
C VAL A 699 14.50 -29.65 31.64
N VAL A 700 13.76 -29.13 32.61
CA VAL A 700 13.33 -29.83 33.83
C VAL A 700 11.81 -29.56 34.01
N PRO A 701 10.98 -30.56 34.39
CA PRO A 701 9.58 -30.58 33.95
C PRO A 701 8.54 -30.10 34.96
N LEU A 702 7.46 -29.55 34.40
CA LEU A 702 6.03 -29.66 34.75
C LEU A 702 5.60 -30.49 35.97
N THR A 703 4.75 -29.87 36.82
CA THR A 703 3.47 -30.35 37.42
C THR A 703 2.92 -29.21 38.29
N GLU A 704 1.64 -28.84 38.43
CA GLU A 704 0.33 -29.08 37.78
C GLU A 704 -0.56 -27.86 38.16
N GLY A 705 -1.62 -27.44 37.46
CA GLY A 705 -2.20 -27.95 36.21
C GLY A 705 -3.46 -27.17 35.75
N LEU A 706 -4.17 -27.78 34.80
CA LEU A 706 -5.56 -27.63 34.31
C LEU A 706 -6.62 -27.07 35.30
N GLU A 707 -7.72 -26.38 34.91
CA GLU A 707 -8.30 -25.89 33.64
C GLU A 707 -9.54 -25.02 34.04
N VAL A 708 -9.96 -23.88 33.45
CA VAL A 708 -10.79 -23.68 32.23
C VAL A 708 -11.20 -22.18 32.14
N SER A 709 -11.16 -21.57 30.94
CA SER A 709 -11.83 -20.32 30.48
C SER A 709 -11.57 -18.99 31.23
N GLU A 710 -11.48 -17.82 30.59
CA GLU A 710 -11.92 -17.44 29.24
C GLU A 710 -10.87 -16.53 28.59
N GLY A 711 -10.34 -16.92 27.42
CA GLY A 711 -9.14 -16.31 26.85
C GLY A 711 -9.38 -15.45 25.61
N GLN A 712 -8.50 -14.47 25.40
CA GLN A 712 -8.21 -13.95 24.07
C GLN A 712 -6.72 -14.05 23.77
N THR A 713 -6.41 -14.71 22.66
CA THR A 713 -5.06 -15.02 22.22
C THR A 713 -4.44 -13.81 21.53
N ASN A 714 -3.44 -13.18 22.15
CA ASN A 714 -2.55 -12.24 21.47
C ASN A 714 -1.58 -12.99 20.53
N VAL A 715 -2.13 -13.64 19.51
CA VAL A 715 -1.43 -13.82 18.24
C VAL A 715 -1.30 -12.42 17.66
N ALA A 716 -0.10 -12.03 17.22
CA ALA A 716 0.16 -10.70 16.66
C ALA A 716 -0.68 -10.48 15.39
N LEU A 717 -1.89 -9.94 15.54
CA LEU A 717 -2.80 -9.60 14.45
C LEU A 717 -2.24 -8.42 13.64
N ASP A 718 -2.41 -8.47 12.32
CA ASP A 718 -2.04 -7.36 11.45
C ASP A 718 -2.92 -6.13 11.75
N SER A 719 -2.33 -4.94 11.65
CA SER A 719 -2.96 -3.62 11.71
C SER A 719 -4.31 -3.53 10.97
N VAL A 720 -4.43 -4.16 9.80
CA VAL A 720 -5.67 -4.20 9.01
C VAL A 720 -6.76 -5.05 9.67
N SER A 721 -6.38 -6.17 10.29
CA SER A 721 -7.33 -7.03 11.04
C SER A 721 -7.75 -6.37 12.35
N LEU A 722 -6.83 -5.68 13.02
CA LEU A 722 -7.12 -4.88 14.24
C LEU A 722 -8.12 -3.75 13.95
N ALA A 723 -7.87 -2.92 12.92
CA ALA A 723 -8.80 -1.88 12.49
C ALA A 723 -10.17 -2.44 12.07
N GLY A 724 -10.19 -3.64 11.46
CA GLY A 724 -11.44 -4.36 11.18
C GLY A 724 -12.21 -4.75 12.45
N ILE A 725 -11.51 -5.23 13.47
CA ILE A 725 -12.10 -5.59 14.78
C ILE A 725 -12.67 -4.35 15.46
N GLU A 726 -11.94 -3.23 15.47
CA GLU A 726 -12.43 -1.94 15.98
C GLU A 726 -13.72 -1.47 15.27
N ILE A 727 -13.78 -1.58 13.94
CA ILE A 727 -14.99 -1.27 13.17
C ILE A 727 -16.16 -2.19 13.55
N ALA A 728 -15.91 -3.48 13.78
CA ALA A 728 -16.93 -4.41 14.24
C ALA A 728 -17.41 -4.10 15.67
N GLU A 729 -16.52 -3.66 16.56
CA GLU A 729 -16.87 -3.21 17.92
C GLU A 729 -17.67 -1.90 17.91
N LEU A 730 -17.32 -0.94 17.06
CA LEU A 730 -18.12 0.28 16.85
C LEU A 730 -19.53 -0.03 16.31
N LEU A 731 -19.66 -1.00 15.41
CA LEU A 731 -20.97 -1.48 14.93
C LEU A 731 -21.78 -2.16 16.04
N LEU A 732 -21.13 -2.89 16.95
CA LEU A 732 -21.80 -3.48 18.12
C LEU A 732 -22.27 -2.40 19.09
N ALA A 733 -21.39 -1.48 19.50
CA ALA A 733 -21.72 -0.40 20.42
C ALA A 733 -22.83 0.52 19.86
N THR A 734 -22.77 0.88 18.57
CA THR A 734 -23.84 1.67 17.93
C THR A 734 -25.16 0.92 17.81
N SER A 735 -25.15 -0.40 17.55
CA SER A 735 -26.36 -1.22 17.59
C SER A 735 -27.00 -1.28 18.99
N GLU A 736 -26.18 -1.33 20.05
CA GLU A 736 -26.67 -1.36 21.43
C GLU A 736 -27.24 0.00 21.89
N LEU A 737 -26.60 1.11 21.48
CA LEU A 737 -27.12 2.46 21.68
C LEU A 737 -28.43 2.71 20.92
N GLN A 738 -28.53 2.25 19.66
CA GLN A 738 -29.78 2.36 18.90
C GLN A 738 -30.89 1.49 19.51
N ARG A 739 -30.57 0.27 19.97
CA ARG A 739 -31.51 -0.59 20.69
C ARG A 739 -32.02 0.06 21.98
N SER A 740 -31.15 0.67 22.79
CA SER A 740 -31.56 1.33 24.04
C SER A 740 -32.44 2.56 23.76
N ALA A 741 -32.10 3.36 22.75
CA ALA A 741 -32.93 4.48 22.30
C ALA A 741 -34.31 4.03 21.79
N LEU A 742 -34.38 2.88 21.10
CA LEU A 742 -35.63 2.27 20.65
C LEU A 742 -36.51 1.78 21.82
N LEU A 743 -35.90 1.13 22.82
CA LEU A 743 -36.60 0.71 24.04
C LEU A 743 -37.20 1.90 24.78
N CYS A 744 -36.44 2.99 24.97
CA CYS A 744 -36.95 4.21 25.61
C CYS A 744 -38.13 4.87 24.85
N ARG A 745 -38.22 4.69 23.53
CA ARG A 745 -39.37 5.15 22.73
C ARG A 745 -40.58 4.22 22.83
N LEU A 746 -40.36 2.93 23.10
CA LEU A 746 -41.40 1.92 23.34
C LEU A 746 -42.00 2.04 24.75
N ASP A 747 -41.17 2.38 25.75
CA ASP A 747 -41.56 2.56 27.15
C ASP A 747 -42.15 3.96 27.45
N SER A 748 -42.13 4.88 26.48
CA SER A 748 -42.71 6.22 26.62
C SER A 748 -44.23 6.14 26.78
N PRO A 749 -44.82 6.45 27.96
CA PRO A 749 -46.27 6.44 28.11
C PRO A 749 -46.88 7.51 27.22
N HIS A 750 -47.88 7.14 26.40
CA HIS A 750 -48.58 8.06 25.52
C HIS A 750 -49.04 9.30 26.29
N THR A 751 -48.40 10.45 26.06
CA THR A 751 -48.89 11.73 26.54
C THR A 751 -50.17 12.06 25.79
N VAL A 752 -51.30 11.75 26.42
CA VAL A 752 -52.64 12.13 25.99
C VAL A 752 -52.66 13.66 25.78
N LYS A 753 -52.69 14.08 24.52
CA LYS A 753 -53.06 15.45 24.15
C LYS A 753 -54.55 15.45 23.85
N THR A 754 -55.30 16.10 24.73
CA THR A 754 -56.59 16.74 24.43
C THR A 754 -56.40 17.88 23.45
#